data_AF-A0A3A4UEC9-F1
#
_entry.id   AF-A0A3A4UEC9-F1
#
_cell.length_a   1.000
_cell.length_b   1.000
_cell.length_c   1.000
_cell.angle_alpha   90.00
_cell.angle_beta   90.00
_cell.angle_gamma   90.00
#
_symmetry.space_group_name_H-M   'P 1'
#
loop_
_entity.id
_entity.type
_entity.pdbx_description
1 polymer ?
#
loop_
_entity_poly.entity_id
_entity_poly.type
_entity_poly.pdbx_seq_one_letter_code
_entity_poly.pdbx_strand_id
1 'polypeptide(L)'
;MTRFVRLLMVFLIIAAIASAVAVRPRLVYDAAQGDRVALAANLGDIAMLADSQGLPVADVLAGLAAAGLTSVVAGPDYLAAVEEERGNVFPGPGAPPGAEWMPLLPGPPGQAAADLTMLFAEVSGRVAGGVLIGPVILAGPNAPGYPDALEVTARHILDLGLRLGLVEDPSQLGYVPLPGTARLAELTGYSVVRVYRQPAAALYSPERITEKTVRSVKDRNLRVVWLDLFTFPGAVPAAWTTHPGGGTGPLAASLHYVESVRRSLEAAGFEVGRSRAGFAGPEEWSGQGSPPGAGRPALAAIALGPWAASLLGFDLIARRRLAARACASAASAAVGLGLAGAFWWALGQAPVASRQVMALWAALAYPSAALLWIIDHWSRAGHQSPFRWSTALSQVLAPAMLSLLGGLAVSGLLADPRFATEISYFRGVKLSYVVPPAVALVGGVWLLLGRVARVPAGDAVRRAVREVRRFAVRDVEVWHVLAGLAGLAAAVVYVGRSGDQPWLPVSDFEVTVRAWLDRAFYAQPRVKEFLVGYPALAIGSFLAWAGRRAWLPLWAAAGGVGLVSIVNSFEHVRTPVVLTLVRTLNGAWLGLFVGLVGVAVAGRLVRRPSEAGRDSAEPAPGGATGGAGARMPAPRRLDVLGTGFDRVTQAQALHRAIDLVRDAAQGGGEARLIVTPNPEMVVQAWNDAGLHAALASADLCVPDGIGVVWASGVLGPALPERVAGFDLLTAVFARAAEVWDDGRPLRVYLLGGKPGVAESAARVIESAYPGVAVVGLHHGYFPGDAGPVDAIRDAAPDLLCVGMGSPRQELWLSRHRRALAGMAAIGVGGALDVLSGRARRAPAWVRSLGLEWLYRIMSEPGERLGRAPALARFALAVAREAARRRLGLGRGR
;
A
#
# COMPACT_ATOMS: atom_id res chain seq x y z
N MET A 1 29.74 -24.25 6.19
CA MET A 1 28.61 -23.32 5.94
C MET A 1 27.56 -23.43 7.04
N THR A 2 27.09 -24.64 7.34
CA THR A 2 25.96 -24.90 8.27
C THR A 2 26.23 -24.57 9.75
N ARG A 3 27.45 -24.74 10.28
CA ARG A 3 27.76 -24.45 11.70
C ARG A 3 27.89 -22.95 12.01
N PHE A 4 28.55 -22.17 11.15
CA PHE A 4 28.69 -20.71 11.31
C PHE A 4 27.36 -19.98 11.14
N VAL A 5 26.55 -20.36 10.13
CA VAL A 5 25.19 -19.83 9.95
C VAL A 5 24.29 -20.18 11.12
N ARG A 6 24.43 -21.39 11.71
CA ARG A 6 23.71 -21.75 12.94
C ARG A 6 24.18 -20.92 14.14
N LEU A 7 25.47 -20.70 14.32
CA LEU A 7 26.02 -19.89 15.41
C LEU A 7 25.60 -18.42 15.30
N LEU A 8 25.63 -17.88 14.08
CA LEU A 8 25.18 -16.53 13.75
C LEU A 8 23.66 -16.39 13.92
N MET A 9 22.88 -17.41 13.52
CA MET A 9 21.45 -17.46 13.81
C MET A 9 21.19 -17.51 15.31
N VAL A 10 21.95 -18.28 16.09
CA VAL A 10 21.86 -18.28 17.55
C VAL A 10 22.18 -16.89 18.11
N PHE A 11 23.20 -16.19 17.59
CA PHE A 11 23.51 -14.82 17.99
C PHE A 11 22.39 -13.83 17.64
N LEU A 12 21.81 -13.96 16.44
CA LEU A 12 20.66 -13.16 16.00
C LEU A 12 19.40 -13.48 16.80
N ILE A 13 19.21 -14.74 17.21
CA ILE A 13 18.10 -15.18 18.08
C ILE A 13 18.29 -14.68 19.50
N ILE A 14 19.52 -14.74 20.05
CA ILE A 14 19.85 -14.18 21.36
C ILE A 14 19.69 -12.66 21.35
N ALA A 15 20.16 -11.97 20.31
CA ALA A 15 19.93 -10.54 20.13
C ALA A 15 18.44 -10.21 19.93
N ALA A 16 17.67 -11.08 19.27
CA ALA A 16 16.23 -10.95 19.11
C ALA A 16 15.49 -11.11 20.45
N ILE A 17 15.87 -12.10 21.26
CA ILE A 17 15.32 -12.36 22.59
C ILE A 17 15.71 -11.21 23.53
N ALA A 18 16.97 -10.77 23.51
CA ALA A 18 17.44 -9.61 24.26
C ALA A 18 16.73 -8.32 23.83
N SER A 19 16.48 -8.13 22.53
CA SER A 19 15.70 -7.00 22.01
C SER A 19 14.22 -7.10 22.43
N ALA A 20 13.62 -8.29 22.41
CA ALA A 20 12.25 -8.51 22.87
C ALA A 20 12.10 -8.27 24.39
N VAL A 21 13.12 -8.64 25.17
CA VAL A 21 13.21 -8.35 26.61
C VAL A 21 13.47 -6.86 26.87
N ALA A 22 14.28 -6.19 26.06
CA ALA A 22 14.51 -4.74 26.13
C ALA A 22 13.35 -3.89 25.58
N VAL A 23 12.40 -4.52 24.88
CA VAL A 23 11.14 -3.94 24.42
C VAL A 23 10.04 -4.04 25.49
N ARG A 24 10.25 -4.80 26.58
CA ARG A 24 9.34 -4.80 27.75
C ARG A 24 8.95 -3.39 28.23
N PRO A 25 9.83 -2.39 28.34
CA PRO A 25 9.44 -1.05 28.77
C PRO A 25 8.40 -0.41 27.85
N ARG A 26 8.40 -0.75 26.55
CA ARG A 26 7.43 -0.25 25.57
C ARG A 26 6.10 -1.03 25.59
N LEU A 27 6.13 -2.30 26.04
CA LEU A 27 4.95 -3.13 26.34
C LEU A 27 4.34 -2.78 27.72
N VAL A 28 5.19 -2.43 28.69
CA VAL A 28 4.82 -1.92 30.02
C VAL A 28 4.30 -0.49 29.89
N TYR A 29 4.86 0.33 29.01
CA TYR A 29 4.31 1.65 28.66
C TYR A 29 2.88 1.56 28.12
N ASP A 30 2.58 0.51 27.33
CA ASP A 30 1.24 0.20 26.83
C ASP A 30 0.30 -0.23 27.97
N ALA A 31 0.79 -1.10 28.87
CA ALA A 31 0.01 -1.63 30.00
C ALA A 31 -0.19 -0.64 31.17
N ALA A 32 0.77 0.26 31.43
CA ALA A 32 0.77 1.19 32.57
C ALA A 32 -0.14 2.41 32.36
N GLN A 33 -0.39 2.80 31.10
CA GLN A 33 -1.25 3.96 30.79
C GLN A 33 -2.74 3.63 30.80
N GLY A 34 -3.12 2.34 30.75
CA GLY A 34 -4.50 1.89 30.61
C GLY A 34 -5.17 2.39 29.33
N ASP A 35 -6.42 1.97 29.10
CA ASP A 35 -7.24 2.43 27.98
C ASP A 35 -7.82 3.84 28.20
N ARG A 36 -7.29 4.61 29.18
CA ARG A 36 -7.87 5.88 29.62
C ARG A 36 -7.30 7.12 28.93
N VAL A 37 -8.15 7.84 28.21
CA VAL A 37 -7.82 9.08 27.51
C VAL A 37 -8.42 10.27 28.24
N ALA A 38 -7.60 11.29 28.49
CA ALA A 38 -8.07 12.57 29.01
C ALA A 38 -8.39 13.53 27.85
N LEU A 39 -9.58 14.13 27.92
CA LEU A 39 -9.97 15.22 27.04
C LEU A 39 -9.75 16.53 27.79
N ALA A 40 -8.96 17.41 27.19
CA ALA A 40 -8.57 18.68 27.78
C ALA A 40 -8.97 19.86 26.88
N ALA A 41 -9.21 21.02 27.48
CA ALA A 41 -9.48 22.26 26.78
C ALA A 41 -8.73 23.40 27.48
N ASN A 42 -8.41 24.46 26.72
CA ASN A 42 -7.72 25.62 27.26
C ASN A 42 -8.63 26.39 28.23
N LEU A 43 -8.12 26.75 29.40
CA LEU A 43 -8.86 27.56 30.38
C LEU A 43 -9.25 28.93 29.79
N GLY A 44 -8.40 29.52 28.94
CA GLY A 44 -8.72 30.75 28.20
C GLY A 44 -9.92 30.58 27.28
N ASP A 45 -9.98 29.49 26.50
CA ASP A 45 -11.11 29.21 25.62
C ASP A 45 -12.41 29.01 26.41
N ILE A 46 -12.33 28.36 27.58
CA ILE A 46 -13.48 28.15 28.47
C ILE A 46 -13.97 29.47 29.04
N ALA A 47 -13.07 30.37 29.46
CA ALA A 47 -13.41 31.69 29.95
C ALA A 47 -14.06 32.55 28.86
N MET A 48 -13.50 32.55 27.64
CA MET A 48 -14.10 33.24 26.48
C MET A 48 -15.47 32.68 26.11
N LEU A 49 -15.66 31.36 26.23
CA LEU A 49 -16.94 30.71 25.97
C LEU A 49 -17.99 31.07 27.03
N ALA A 50 -17.57 31.22 28.28
CA ALA A 50 -18.43 31.66 29.38
C ALA A 50 -18.86 33.12 29.19
N ASP A 51 -17.91 34.00 28.87
CA ASP A 51 -18.17 35.42 28.58
C ASP A 51 -19.11 35.60 27.38
N SER A 52 -18.88 34.87 26.28
CA SER A 52 -19.70 34.97 25.07
C SER A 52 -21.14 34.48 25.24
N GLN A 53 -21.43 33.73 26.31
CA GLN A 53 -22.77 33.24 26.65
C GLN A 53 -23.38 33.94 27.87
N GLY A 54 -22.63 34.85 28.52
CA GLY A 54 -23.06 35.47 29.78
C GLY A 54 -23.26 34.47 30.92
N LEU A 55 -22.51 33.37 30.92
CA LEU A 55 -22.61 32.30 31.92
C LEU A 55 -21.40 32.30 32.86
N PRO A 56 -21.55 31.86 34.12
CA PRO A 56 -20.42 31.57 34.99
C PRO A 56 -19.50 30.50 34.37
N VAL A 57 -18.19 30.66 34.52
CA VAL A 57 -17.17 29.67 34.09
C VAL A 57 -17.46 28.28 34.68
N ALA A 58 -17.96 28.22 35.92
CA ALA A 58 -18.32 26.97 36.60
C ALA A 58 -19.43 26.19 35.86
N ASP A 59 -20.43 26.87 35.29
CA ASP A 59 -21.55 26.24 34.60
C ASP A 59 -21.11 25.70 33.23
N VAL A 60 -20.29 26.47 32.51
CA VAL A 60 -19.68 26.01 31.25
C VAL A 60 -18.77 24.79 31.49
N LEU A 61 -17.97 24.82 32.56
CA LEU A 61 -17.15 23.67 32.97
C LEU A 61 -17.99 22.45 33.32
N ALA A 62 -19.10 22.62 34.04
CA ALA A 62 -20.00 21.52 34.38
C ALA A 62 -20.62 20.89 33.13
N GLY A 63 -21.05 21.71 32.16
CA GLY A 63 -21.56 21.24 30.88
C GLY A 63 -20.51 20.49 30.05
N LEU A 64 -19.29 21.04 29.94
CA LEU A 64 -18.19 20.39 29.24
C LEU A 64 -17.77 19.08 29.93
N ALA A 65 -17.76 19.04 31.27
CA ALA A 65 -17.47 17.85 32.05
C ALA A 65 -18.52 16.75 31.80
N ALA A 66 -19.80 17.11 31.75
CA ALA A 66 -20.88 16.19 31.39
C ALA A 66 -20.75 15.65 29.96
N ALA A 67 -20.23 16.45 29.02
CA ALA A 67 -19.92 16.03 27.65
C ALA A 67 -18.65 15.14 27.54
N GLY A 68 -17.85 15.04 28.59
CA GLY A 68 -16.64 14.20 28.63
C GLY A 68 -15.32 14.91 28.86
N LEU A 69 -15.31 16.22 29.08
CA LEU A 69 -14.09 16.96 29.39
C LEU A 69 -13.58 16.52 30.77
N THR A 70 -12.33 16.05 30.84
CA THR A 70 -11.77 15.49 32.08
C THR A 70 -10.56 16.25 32.60
N SER A 71 -10.05 17.22 31.85
CA SER A 71 -8.86 18.00 32.21
C SER A 71 -8.92 19.41 31.62
N VAL A 72 -8.09 20.31 32.15
CA VAL A 72 -7.96 21.69 31.66
C VAL A 72 -6.49 21.99 31.40
N VAL A 73 -6.21 22.73 30.33
CA VAL A 73 -4.88 23.20 29.94
C VAL A 73 -4.75 24.68 30.27
N ALA A 74 -3.67 25.09 30.93
CA ALA A 74 -3.35 26.50 31.11
C ALA A 74 -2.22 26.90 30.13
N GLY A 75 -2.59 27.51 29.00
CA GLY A 75 -1.63 28.06 28.05
C GLY A 75 -1.11 29.45 28.47
N PRO A 76 -0.01 29.95 27.89
CA PRO A 76 0.58 31.23 28.24
C PRO A 76 -0.25 32.40 27.74
N ASP A 77 -1.19 32.22 26.82
CA ASP A 77 -2.16 33.27 26.45
C ASP A 77 -3.08 33.59 27.64
N TYR A 78 -3.43 32.58 28.45
CA TYR A 78 -4.13 32.79 29.72
C TYR A 78 -3.21 33.39 30.78
N LEU A 79 -1.94 32.96 30.84
CA LEU A 79 -0.95 33.54 31.76
C LEU A 79 -0.66 35.02 31.44
N ALA A 80 -0.59 35.35 30.14
CA ALA A 80 -0.40 36.71 29.64
C ALA A 80 -1.63 37.58 29.92
N ALA A 81 -2.85 37.07 29.76
CA ALA A 81 -4.08 37.79 30.11
C ALA A 81 -4.19 38.06 31.62
N VAL A 82 -3.80 37.10 32.47
CA VAL A 82 -3.77 37.27 33.95
C VAL A 82 -2.70 38.28 34.37
N GLU A 83 -1.55 38.30 33.70
CA GLU A 83 -0.48 39.30 33.88
C GLU A 83 -0.89 40.70 33.38
N GLU A 84 -1.64 40.78 32.28
CA GLU A 84 -2.16 42.03 31.71
C GLU A 84 -3.23 42.66 32.61
N GLU A 85 -4.11 41.85 33.23
CA GLU A 85 -5.02 42.29 34.30
C GLU A 85 -4.27 42.82 35.54
N ARG A 86 -3.03 42.35 35.77
CA ARG A 86 -2.13 42.85 36.83
C ARG A 86 -1.31 44.07 36.40
N GLY A 87 -1.52 44.58 35.17
CA GLY A 87 -0.87 45.78 34.64
C GLY A 87 0.43 45.55 33.88
N ASN A 88 0.81 44.30 33.60
CA ASN A 88 2.00 43.95 32.82
C ASN A 88 1.63 43.76 31.33
N VAL A 89 2.03 44.70 30.47
CA VAL A 89 1.66 44.70 29.03
C VAL A 89 2.68 43.90 28.20
N PHE A 90 2.20 42.97 27.36
CA PHE A 90 3.02 42.24 26.38
C PHE A 90 2.95 42.89 24.99
N PRO A 91 4.04 42.89 24.20
CA PRO A 91 3.99 43.38 22.83
C PRO A 91 3.22 42.43 21.91
N GLY A 92 2.29 42.97 21.12
CA GLY A 92 1.47 42.21 20.17
C GLY A 92 2.24 41.62 18.98
N PRO A 93 1.57 40.80 18.14
CA PRO A 93 2.17 40.13 16.99
C PRO A 93 2.55 41.14 15.89
N GLY A 94 3.77 41.68 16.00
CA GLY A 94 4.33 42.69 15.10
C GLY A 94 5.66 43.29 15.56
N ALA A 95 6.20 42.84 16.70
CA ALA A 95 7.47 43.34 17.23
C ALA A 95 8.65 43.00 16.29
N PRO A 96 9.59 43.93 16.08
CA PRO A 96 10.73 43.71 15.21
C PRO A 96 11.61 42.54 15.70
N PRO A 97 12.28 41.80 14.80
CA PRO A 97 13.18 40.72 15.20
C PRO A 97 14.35 41.30 16.01
N GLY A 98 14.39 41.01 17.31
CA GLY A 98 15.35 41.58 18.26
C GLY A 98 14.72 42.34 19.44
N ALA A 99 13.39 42.52 19.48
CA ALA A 99 12.73 42.92 20.72
C ALA A 99 12.85 41.78 21.74
N GLU A 100 13.66 41.98 22.78
CA GLU A 100 13.70 41.07 23.93
C GLU A 100 12.32 41.02 24.56
N TRP A 101 11.67 39.85 24.50
CA TRP A 101 10.39 39.62 25.14
C TRP A 101 10.59 39.72 26.65
N MET A 102 9.79 40.56 27.30
CA MET A 102 9.81 40.73 28.75
C MET A 102 9.45 39.38 29.41
N PRO A 103 10.18 38.93 30.45
CA PRO A 103 9.93 37.65 31.10
C PRO A 103 8.50 37.60 31.66
N LEU A 104 7.87 36.41 31.59
CA LEU A 104 6.51 36.11 32.08
C LEU A 104 6.24 36.47 33.55
N LEU A 105 7.27 36.82 34.33
CA LEU A 105 7.22 37.22 35.75
C LEU A 105 8.42 38.12 36.07
N PRO A 106 8.31 39.45 36.16
CA PRO A 106 9.44 40.32 36.44
C PRO A 106 9.84 40.24 37.93
N GLY A 107 10.97 39.61 38.26
CA GLY A 107 11.48 39.61 39.65
C GLY A 107 12.67 38.68 39.92
N PRO A 108 13.43 38.90 41.02
CA PRO A 108 14.49 38.00 41.45
C PRO A 108 13.97 36.56 41.67
N PRO A 109 14.80 35.51 41.57
CA PRO A 109 14.36 34.10 41.52
C PRO A 109 13.40 33.67 42.64
N GLY A 110 13.52 34.26 43.84
CA GLY A 110 12.63 33.99 44.98
C GLY A 110 11.23 34.62 44.85
N GLN A 111 11.10 35.73 44.13
CA GLN A 111 9.83 36.44 43.92
C GLN A 111 9.04 35.81 42.77
N ALA A 112 9.71 35.46 41.67
CA ALA A 112 9.13 34.67 40.59
C ALA A 112 8.63 33.29 41.05
N ALA A 113 9.32 32.65 42.01
CA ALA A 113 8.87 31.41 42.63
C ALA A 113 7.57 31.59 43.45
N ALA A 114 7.46 32.70 44.19
CA ALA A 114 6.24 33.04 44.93
C ALA A 114 5.06 33.35 43.99
N ASP A 115 5.31 34.05 42.88
CA ASP A 115 4.30 34.38 41.89
C ASP A 115 3.82 33.16 41.10
N LEU A 116 4.73 32.25 40.70
CA LEU A 116 4.35 30.94 40.15
C LEU A 116 3.51 30.16 41.15
N THR A 117 3.90 30.14 42.43
CA THR A 117 3.17 29.41 43.48
C THR A 117 1.76 29.99 43.67
N MET A 118 1.59 31.31 43.68
CA MET A 118 0.28 31.94 43.77
C MET A 118 -0.58 31.70 42.53
N LEU A 119 -0.01 31.84 41.33
CA LEU A 119 -0.69 31.57 40.06
C LEU A 119 -1.18 30.11 39.99
N PHE A 120 -0.32 29.15 40.37
CA PHE A 120 -0.70 27.73 40.42
C PHE A 120 -1.71 27.45 41.54
N ALA A 121 -1.62 28.11 42.69
CA ALA A 121 -2.59 28.00 43.78
C ALA A 121 -3.96 28.62 43.44
N GLU A 122 -3.99 29.71 42.67
CA GLU A 122 -5.21 30.39 42.21
C GLU A 122 -5.93 29.57 41.11
N VAL A 123 -5.16 29.03 40.15
CA VAL A 123 -5.66 28.04 39.18
C VAL A 123 -6.15 26.78 39.90
N SER A 124 -5.45 26.31 40.93
CA SER A 124 -5.88 25.15 41.73
C SER A 124 -7.11 25.41 42.61
N GLY A 125 -7.24 26.64 43.13
CA GLY A 125 -8.33 27.05 44.02
C GLY A 125 -9.65 27.34 43.31
N ARG A 126 -9.62 27.79 42.05
CA ARG A 126 -10.84 28.14 41.27
C ARG A 126 -11.56 26.95 40.62
N VAL A 127 -10.97 25.76 40.59
CA VAL A 127 -11.55 24.56 39.91
C VAL A 127 -12.22 23.61 40.92
N ALA A 128 -12.82 24.16 41.98
CA ALA A 128 -13.58 23.40 42.96
C ALA A 128 -14.99 23.03 42.42
N GLY A 129 -15.06 21.96 41.62
CA GLY A 129 -16.33 21.46 41.03
C GLY A 129 -16.31 20.00 40.57
N GLY A 130 -15.38 19.18 41.08
CA GLY A 130 -15.23 17.77 40.68
C GLY A 130 -14.37 17.54 39.42
N VAL A 131 -14.09 18.59 38.66
CA VAL A 131 -13.04 18.64 37.62
C VAL A 131 -11.70 18.89 38.32
N LEU A 132 -10.97 17.84 38.65
CA LEU A 132 -9.61 17.98 39.20
C LEU A 132 -8.62 18.22 38.07
N ILE A 133 -7.70 19.16 38.27
CA ILE A 133 -6.63 19.55 37.34
C ILE A 133 -5.80 18.33 36.95
N GLY A 134 -5.96 17.88 35.70
CA GLY A 134 -4.94 17.09 34.98
C GLY A 134 -3.75 17.98 34.61
N PRO A 135 -2.63 17.41 34.13
CA PRO A 135 -1.31 18.06 34.07
C PRO A 135 -1.38 19.47 33.51
N VAL A 136 -0.83 20.45 34.23
CA VAL A 136 -0.71 21.82 33.71
C VAL A 136 0.28 21.81 32.55
N ILE A 137 -0.25 21.97 31.34
CA ILE A 137 0.50 21.93 30.09
C ILE A 137 0.94 23.35 29.76
N LEU A 138 2.23 23.61 29.96
CA LEU A 138 2.86 24.86 29.62
C LEU A 138 3.02 24.93 28.10
N ALA A 139 2.10 25.63 27.43
CA ALA A 139 2.11 25.82 25.98
C ALA A 139 2.79 27.17 25.60
N GLY A 140 2.83 27.52 24.30
CA GLY A 140 3.32 28.79 23.73
C GLY A 140 4.85 29.02 23.75
N PRO A 141 5.34 30.13 23.17
CA PRO A 141 6.70 30.23 22.61
C PRO A 141 7.85 30.15 23.63
N ASN A 142 7.54 30.26 24.93
CA ASN A 142 8.52 30.28 26.01
C ASN A 142 8.14 29.24 27.08
N ALA A 143 9.11 28.45 27.55
CA ALA A 143 8.93 27.67 28.78
C ALA A 143 8.84 28.64 29.97
N PRO A 144 7.93 28.44 30.93
CA PRO A 144 7.82 29.31 32.11
C PRO A 144 9.06 29.17 32.99
N GLY A 145 9.58 30.32 33.43
CA GLY A 145 10.81 30.44 34.19
C GLY A 145 11.92 31.11 33.38
N TYR A 146 12.99 31.46 34.08
CA TYR A 146 14.21 32.00 33.47
C TYR A 146 15.10 30.86 32.98
N PRO A 147 15.91 31.05 31.91
CA PRO A 147 16.98 30.12 31.55
C PRO A 147 17.87 29.75 32.74
N ASP A 148 18.10 30.70 33.64
CA ASP A 148 18.92 30.55 34.86
C ASP A 148 18.16 30.01 36.08
N ALA A 149 16.82 29.84 36.00
CA ALA A 149 15.96 29.40 37.11
C ALA A 149 15.18 28.11 36.83
N LEU A 150 15.52 27.37 35.76
CA LEU A 150 14.84 26.12 35.39
C LEU A 150 14.82 25.07 36.52
N GLU A 151 15.84 25.06 37.39
CA GLU A 151 15.90 24.17 38.56
C GLU A 151 14.89 24.52 39.65
N VAL A 152 14.52 25.80 39.75
CA VAL A 152 13.47 26.26 40.67
C VAL A 152 12.12 25.88 40.11
N THR A 153 11.87 26.13 38.83
CA THR A 153 10.64 25.70 38.13
C THR A 153 10.46 24.19 38.24
N ALA A 154 11.50 23.40 37.99
CA ALA A 154 11.45 21.94 38.10
C ALA A 154 11.07 21.47 39.50
N ARG A 155 11.64 22.08 40.56
CA ARG A 155 11.28 21.77 41.95
C ARG A 155 9.81 22.04 42.24
N HIS A 156 9.29 23.21 41.85
CA HIS A 156 7.88 23.52 42.05
C HIS A 156 6.94 22.58 41.27
N ILE A 157 7.30 22.19 40.04
CA ILE A 157 6.55 21.18 39.28
C ILE A 157 6.49 19.87 40.07
N LEU A 158 7.60 19.43 40.66
CA LEU A 158 7.65 18.21 41.46
C LEU A 158 6.89 18.34 42.79
N ASP A 159 7.08 19.44 43.52
CA ASP A 159 6.47 19.70 44.83
C ASP A 159 4.94 19.80 44.74
N LEU A 160 4.43 20.39 43.66
CA LEU A 160 3.00 20.50 43.37
C LEU A 160 2.41 19.23 42.73
N GLY A 161 3.24 18.20 42.47
CA GLY A 161 2.82 16.97 41.81
C GLY A 161 2.38 17.15 40.34
N LEU A 162 2.84 18.22 39.69
CA LEU A 162 2.52 18.56 38.31
C LEU A 162 3.39 17.76 37.32
N ARG A 163 2.98 17.78 36.04
CA ARG A 163 3.74 17.15 34.95
C ARG A 163 3.85 18.10 33.77
N LEU A 164 4.99 18.04 33.09
CA LEU A 164 5.29 18.92 31.96
C LEU A 164 4.58 18.42 30.68
N GLY A 165 3.67 19.22 30.14
CA GLY A 165 3.00 18.93 28.87
C GLY A 165 3.83 19.26 27.64
N LEU A 166 3.98 18.32 26.71
CA LEU A 166 4.60 18.51 25.39
C LEU A 166 3.51 18.55 24.32
N VAL A 167 3.25 19.74 23.76
CA VAL A 167 2.16 19.97 22.80
C VAL A 167 2.60 19.66 21.38
N GLU A 168 1.99 18.65 20.77
CA GLU A 168 2.25 18.28 19.37
C GLU A 168 1.63 19.29 18.42
N ASP A 169 2.39 19.66 17.41
CA ASP A 169 1.91 20.53 16.34
C ASP A 169 0.76 19.84 15.57
N PRO A 170 -0.34 20.56 15.24
CA PRO A 170 -1.48 20.02 14.50
C PRO A 170 -1.14 19.41 13.13
N SER A 171 -0.04 19.87 12.51
CA SER A 171 0.51 19.36 11.24
C SER A 171 1.30 18.05 11.39
N GLN A 172 1.46 17.54 12.62
CA GLN A 172 2.14 16.28 12.94
C GLN A 172 3.65 16.27 12.66
N LEU A 173 4.29 17.45 12.54
CA LEU A 173 5.72 17.62 12.21
C LEU A 173 6.66 17.66 13.43
N GLY A 174 6.15 17.47 14.65
CA GLY A 174 6.90 17.49 15.92
C GLY A 174 6.11 18.22 17.03
N TYR A 175 6.72 18.43 18.20
CA TYR A 175 6.21 19.42 19.16
C TYR A 175 6.63 20.82 18.72
N VAL A 176 5.91 21.82 19.22
CA VAL A 176 6.37 23.20 19.17
C VAL A 176 7.72 23.27 19.91
N PRO A 177 8.85 23.60 19.25
CA PRO A 177 10.16 23.58 19.87
C PRO A 177 10.29 24.76 20.83
N LEU A 178 10.40 24.47 22.11
CA LEU A 178 10.51 25.46 23.18
C LEU A 178 11.92 25.43 23.79
N PRO A 179 12.66 26.55 23.80
CA PRO A 179 13.94 26.64 24.49
C PRO A 179 13.80 26.22 25.96
N GLY A 180 14.73 25.39 26.46
CA GLY A 180 14.73 24.94 27.85
C GLY A 180 13.87 23.70 28.16
N THR A 181 12.92 23.31 27.31
CA THR A 181 12.02 22.17 27.56
C THR A 181 12.74 20.83 27.74
N ALA A 182 13.80 20.59 26.96
CA ALA A 182 14.61 19.38 27.11
C ALA A 182 15.32 19.33 28.48
N ARG A 183 15.80 20.49 28.98
CA ARG A 183 16.46 20.61 30.27
C ARG A 183 15.47 20.52 31.43
N LEU A 184 14.30 21.15 31.29
CA LEU A 184 13.23 21.07 32.27
C LEU A 184 12.71 19.63 32.41
N ALA A 185 12.52 18.92 31.30
CA ALA A 185 12.15 17.51 31.30
C ALA A 185 13.20 16.63 31.99
N GLU A 186 14.49 16.92 31.81
CA GLU A 186 15.57 16.21 32.51
C GLU A 186 15.53 16.47 34.02
N LEU A 187 15.38 17.74 34.43
CA LEU A 187 15.33 18.15 35.83
C LEU A 187 14.10 17.60 36.57
N THR A 188 12.99 17.39 35.88
CA THR A 188 11.77 16.75 36.44
C THR A 188 11.80 15.23 36.34
N GLY A 189 12.95 14.61 36.03
CA GLY A 189 13.08 13.16 35.90
C GLY A 189 12.21 12.56 34.79
N TYR A 190 11.99 13.31 33.71
CA TYR A 190 11.09 13.00 32.60
C TYR A 190 9.62 12.78 33.00
N SER A 191 9.16 13.42 34.09
CA SER A 191 7.73 13.56 34.42
C SER A 191 7.03 14.47 33.39
N VAL A 192 6.84 13.94 32.18
CA VAL A 192 6.25 14.65 31.03
C VAL A 192 5.00 13.94 30.53
N VAL A 193 4.16 14.66 29.79
CA VAL A 193 2.92 14.16 29.19
C VAL A 193 2.84 14.65 27.76
N ARG A 194 2.58 13.75 26.81
CA ARG A 194 2.37 14.12 25.40
C ARG A 194 0.93 14.56 25.20
N VAL A 195 0.76 15.74 24.63
CA VAL A 195 -0.53 16.38 24.42
C VAL A 195 -0.73 16.55 22.94
N TYR A 196 -1.81 15.98 22.43
CA TYR A 196 -2.20 16.18 21.05
C TYR A 196 -3.20 17.32 20.94
N ARG A 197 -2.76 18.45 20.38
CA ARG A 197 -3.65 19.56 20.08
C ARG A 197 -4.43 19.27 18.81
N GLN A 198 -5.74 19.19 18.96
CA GLN A 198 -6.69 19.00 17.89
C GLN A 198 -7.40 20.34 17.65
N PRO A 199 -7.08 21.05 16.55
CA PRO A 199 -7.65 22.37 16.29
C PRO A 199 -9.16 22.30 16.01
N ALA A 200 -9.87 23.35 16.44
CA ALA A 200 -11.28 23.57 16.22
C ALA A 200 -11.48 23.79 14.72
N ALA A 201 -12.03 22.80 14.03
CA ALA A 201 -11.87 22.76 12.59
C ALA A 201 -13.04 23.42 11.85
N ALA A 202 -12.80 24.63 11.33
CA ALA A 202 -13.54 25.19 10.21
C ALA A 202 -13.54 24.31 8.93
N LEU A 203 -12.70 23.27 8.88
CA LEU A 203 -12.37 22.50 7.66
C LEU A 203 -12.70 20.99 7.70
N TYR A 204 -13.24 20.43 8.80
CA TYR A 204 -13.49 18.98 8.92
C TYR A 204 -14.92 18.65 9.36
N SER A 205 -15.48 17.57 8.79
CA SER A 205 -16.73 16.96 9.27
C SER A 205 -16.50 16.24 10.61
N PRO A 206 -17.56 16.03 11.42
CA PRO A 206 -17.48 15.29 12.68
C PRO A 206 -16.80 13.93 12.56
N GLU A 207 -17.06 13.20 11.49
CA GLU A 207 -16.47 11.87 11.28
C GLU A 207 -14.97 11.97 11.05
N ARG A 208 -14.52 12.96 10.27
CA ARG A 208 -13.11 13.09 9.90
C ARG A 208 -12.26 13.55 11.08
N ILE A 209 -12.80 14.42 11.94
CA ILE A 209 -12.08 14.84 13.15
C ILE A 209 -11.98 13.71 14.16
N THR A 210 -13.04 12.91 14.36
CA THR A 210 -13.03 11.80 15.30
C THR A 210 -12.16 10.65 14.82
N GLU A 211 -12.20 10.31 13.52
CA GLU A 211 -11.27 9.35 12.89
C GLU A 211 -9.81 9.77 13.12
N LYS A 212 -9.48 11.06 12.91
CA LYS A 212 -8.13 11.60 13.14
C LYS A 212 -7.73 11.49 14.61
N THR A 213 -8.62 11.82 15.55
CA THR A 213 -8.34 11.78 16.99
C THR A 213 -8.12 10.34 17.48
N VAL A 214 -9.03 9.42 17.16
CA VAL A 214 -8.92 7.99 17.52
C VAL A 214 -7.63 7.40 16.96
N ARG A 215 -7.33 7.69 15.69
CA ARG A 215 -6.07 7.26 15.06
C ARG A 215 -4.85 7.79 15.81
N SER A 216 -4.90 9.04 16.27
CA SER A 216 -3.80 9.67 16.99
C SER A 216 -3.55 8.99 18.34
N VAL A 217 -4.61 8.72 19.10
CA VAL A 217 -4.56 7.98 20.37
C VAL A 217 -3.97 6.58 20.16
N LYS A 218 -4.44 5.86 19.13
CA LYS A 218 -4.03 4.49 18.82
C LYS A 218 -2.60 4.38 18.26
N ASP A 219 -2.30 5.13 17.19
CA ASP A 219 -1.02 5.01 16.47
C ASP A 219 0.14 5.63 17.24
N ARG A 220 -0.09 6.72 17.99
CA ARG A 220 0.99 7.47 18.65
C ARG A 220 1.01 7.27 20.17
N ASN A 221 0.12 6.44 20.70
CA ASN A 221 -0.10 6.22 22.12
C ASN A 221 -0.31 7.53 22.91
N LEU A 222 -1.12 8.42 22.35
CA LEU A 222 -1.49 9.69 22.99
C LEU A 222 -2.59 9.42 24.02
N ARG A 223 -2.51 10.07 25.17
CA ARG A 223 -3.47 9.91 26.28
C ARG A 223 -4.04 11.22 26.80
N VAL A 224 -3.56 12.35 26.30
CA VAL A 224 -4.15 13.67 26.51
C VAL A 224 -4.44 14.31 25.15
N VAL A 225 -5.70 14.62 24.89
CA VAL A 225 -6.14 15.30 23.68
C VAL A 225 -6.64 16.67 24.09
N TRP A 226 -5.96 17.72 23.63
CA TRP A 226 -6.41 19.10 23.77
C TRP A 226 -7.33 19.44 22.61
N LEU A 227 -8.59 19.71 22.90
CA LEU A 227 -9.61 20.17 21.97
C LEU A 227 -9.69 21.71 22.03
N ASP A 228 -9.44 22.38 20.91
CA ASP A 228 -9.73 23.81 20.79
C ASP A 228 -11.26 23.97 20.71
N LEU A 229 -11.84 24.84 21.54
CA LEU A 229 -13.30 25.02 21.61
C LEU A 229 -13.78 26.08 20.60
N PHE A 230 -15.08 26.06 20.26
CA PHE A 230 -15.70 27.12 19.46
C PHE A 230 -16.12 28.25 20.39
N THR A 231 -15.35 29.35 20.42
CA THR A 231 -15.51 30.42 21.43
C THR A 231 -16.46 31.54 21.02
N PHE A 232 -16.71 31.76 19.73
CA PHE A 232 -17.62 32.79 19.21
C PHE A 232 -18.40 32.34 17.96
N PRO A 233 -19.55 32.96 17.61
CA PRO A 233 -20.45 32.45 16.56
C PRO A 233 -19.81 32.30 15.18
N GLY A 234 -18.93 33.24 14.79
CA GLY A 234 -18.18 33.16 13.53
C GLY A 234 -17.14 32.02 13.46
N ALA A 235 -16.83 31.40 14.59
CA ALA A 235 -15.92 30.24 14.67
C ALA A 235 -16.64 28.90 14.51
N VAL A 236 -17.98 28.85 14.51
CA VAL A 236 -18.75 27.61 14.41
C VAL A 236 -18.88 27.19 12.93
N PRO A 237 -18.28 26.06 12.51
CA PRO A 237 -18.38 25.58 11.14
C PRO A 237 -19.78 25.03 10.87
N ALA A 238 -20.23 25.10 9.61
CA ALA A 238 -21.56 24.60 9.19
C ALA A 238 -21.83 23.13 9.58
N ALA A 239 -20.78 22.32 9.70
CA ALA A 239 -20.90 20.91 10.11
C ALA A 239 -21.21 20.72 11.62
N TRP A 240 -21.14 21.78 12.43
CA TRP A 240 -21.28 21.74 13.89
C TRP A 240 -22.39 22.66 14.43
N THR A 241 -23.16 23.32 13.56
CA THR A 241 -24.14 24.35 13.93
C THR A 241 -25.34 23.84 14.73
N THR A 242 -25.61 22.54 14.68
CA THR A 242 -26.74 21.91 15.39
C THR A 242 -26.24 20.79 16.29
N HIS A 243 -26.48 20.93 17.60
CA HIS A 243 -26.24 19.86 18.57
C HIS A 243 -27.38 18.82 18.50
N PRO A 244 -27.11 17.51 18.54
CA PRO A 244 -28.14 16.46 18.44
C PRO A 244 -29.23 16.51 19.54
N GLY A 245 -28.91 17.11 20.69
CA GLY A 245 -29.82 17.33 21.82
C GLY A 245 -30.55 18.67 21.83
N GLY A 246 -30.47 19.47 20.75
CA GLY A 246 -31.01 20.83 20.69
C GLY A 246 -30.03 21.89 21.19
N GLY A 247 -30.23 23.15 20.78
CA GLY A 247 -29.33 24.28 21.06
C GLY A 247 -28.51 24.72 19.84
N THR A 248 -28.31 26.04 19.71
CA THR A 248 -27.49 26.67 18.67
C THR A 248 -26.49 27.63 19.30
N GLY A 249 -25.33 27.81 18.68
CA GLY A 249 -24.29 28.72 19.17
C GLY A 249 -23.00 28.02 19.61
N PRO A 250 -22.00 28.80 20.05
CA PRO A 250 -20.63 28.32 20.28
C PRO A 250 -20.53 27.26 21.38
N LEU A 251 -21.29 27.41 22.47
CA LEU A 251 -21.32 26.45 23.57
C LEU A 251 -21.93 25.11 23.14
N ALA A 252 -23.07 25.14 22.45
CA ALA A 252 -23.72 23.93 21.94
C ALA A 252 -22.82 23.18 20.94
N ALA A 253 -22.13 23.91 20.05
CA ALA A 253 -21.16 23.32 19.12
C ALA A 253 -19.96 22.69 19.85
N SER A 254 -19.45 23.36 20.89
CA SER A 254 -18.32 22.87 21.70
C SER A 254 -18.69 21.60 22.48
N LEU A 255 -19.89 21.55 23.08
CA LEU A 255 -20.42 20.35 23.72
C LEU A 255 -20.57 19.20 22.72
N HIS A 256 -21.11 19.48 21.52
CA HIS A 256 -21.25 18.47 20.47
C HIS A 256 -19.90 17.88 20.05
N TYR A 257 -18.89 18.75 19.97
CA TYR A 257 -17.55 18.39 19.58
C TYR A 257 -16.88 17.47 20.62
N VAL A 258 -16.90 17.86 21.89
CA VAL A 258 -16.36 17.04 22.99
C VAL A 258 -17.07 15.68 23.04
N GLU A 259 -18.40 15.66 22.96
CA GLU A 259 -19.21 14.45 23.02
C GLU A 259 -18.94 13.49 21.84
N SER A 260 -18.77 14.04 20.63
CA SER A 260 -18.46 13.26 19.43
C SER A 260 -17.09 12.60 19.51
N VAL A 261 -16.09 13.31 20.03
CA VAL A 261 -14.76 12.75 20.30
C VAL A 261 -14.83 11.68 21.38
N ARG A 262 -15.55 11.93 22.49
CA ARG A 262 -15.75 10.97 23.58
C ARG A 262 -16.34 9.66 23.08
N ARG A 263 -17.49 9.72 22.40
CA ARG A 263 -18.18 8.53 21.87
C ARG A 263 -17.30 7.73 20.90
N SER A 264 -16.52 8.41 20.07
CA SER A 264 -15.65 7.75 19.09
C SER A 264 -14.47 7.05 19.74
N LEU A 265 -13.92 7.61 20.82
CA LEU A 265 -12.91 6.95 21.64
C LEU A 265 -13.47 5.72 22.35
N GLU A 266 -14.66 5.83 22.95
CA GLU A 266 -15.36 4.71 23.58
C GLU A 266 -15.72 3.58 22.61
N ALA A 267 -16.22 3.93 21.42
CA ALA A 267 -16.47 2.96 20.35
C ALA A 267 -15.20 2.25 19.87
N ALA A 268 -14.04 2.90 19.98
CA ALA A 268 -12.74 2.32 19.68
C ALA A 268 -12.14 1.50 20.84
N GLY A 269 -12.84 1.40 21.98
CA GLY A 269 -12.43 0.62 23.16
C GLY A 269 -11.65 1.41 24.21
N PHE A 270 -11.58 2.74 24.11
CA PHE A 270 -10.93 3.59 25.11
C PHE A 270 -11.92 4.11 26.14
N GLU A 271 -11.53 4.18 27.40
CA GLU A 271 -12.31 4.86 28.44
C GLU A 271 -11.95 6.36 28.45
N VAL A 272 -12.94 7.24 28.36
CA VAL A 272 -12.69 8.67 28.61
C VAL A 272 -12.77 8.93 30.10
N GLY A 273 -11.69 9.44 30.67
CA GLY A 273 -11.59 9.58 32.12
C GLY A 273 -10.31 10.25 32.55
N ARG A 274 -10.08 10.25 33.87
CA ARG A 274 -8.81 10.69 34.43
C ARG A 274 -7.70 9.80 33.91
N SER A 275 -6.84 10.35 33.06
CA SER A 275 -5.67 9.63 32.62
C SER A 275 -4.57 9.74 33.68
N ARG A 276 -4.00 8.60 34.08
CA ARG A 276 -2.74 8.56 34.83
C ARG A 276 -1.55 8.92 33.94
N ALA A 277 -1.78 9.38 32.70
CA ALA A 277 -0.76 9.64 31.69
C ALA A 277 0.32 10.58 32.19
N GLY A 278 1.48 9.97 32.41
CA GLY A 278 2.79 10.53 32.64
C GLY A 278 3.73 9.41 32.29
N PHE A 279 4.90 9.74 31.72
CA PHE A 279 5.98 8.77 31.77
C PHE A 279 6.22 8.45 33.25
N ALA A 280 6.31 7.16 33.58
CA ALA A 280 6.44 6.72 34.95
C ALA A 280 7.52 7.50 35.68
N GLY A 281 7.24 7.85 36.95
CA GLY A 281 8.11 8.69 37.75
C GLY A 281 9.53 8.10 37.92
N PRO A 282 10.45 8.88 38.54
CA PRO A 282 11.85 8.52 38.73
C PRO A 282 12.10 7.19 39.46
N GLU A 283 11.08 6.59 40.08
CA GLU A 283 11.18 5.28 40.73
C GLU A 283 11.16 4.08 39.75
N GLU A 284 10.52 4.21 38.58
CA GLU A 284 10.50 3.14 37.56
C GLU A 284 11.68 3.27 36.59
N TRP A 285 12.10 4.49 36.27
CA TRP A 285 13.30 4.73 35.45
C TRP A 285 14.45 5.09 36.36
N SER A 286 15.37 4.15 36.58
CA SER A 286 16.59 4.41 37.35
C SER A 286 17.19 5.76 36.94
N GLY A 287 17.60 6.59 37.91
CA GLY A 287 18.09 7.98 37.76
C GLY A 287 19.30 8.20 36.85
N GLN A 288 19.60 7.25 35.97
CA GLN A 288 20.58 7.28 34.89
C GLN A 288 19.93 7.06 33.50
N GLY A 289 18.61 7.24 33.34
CA GLY A 289 17.95 7.15 32.03
C GLY A 289 17.99 5.74 31.41
N SER A 290 18.09 4.71 32.25
CA SER A 290 17.97 3.31 31.82
C SER A 290 16.62 2.75 32.29
N PRO A 291 15.87 2.05 31.42
CA PRO A 291 14.59 1.46 31.78
C PRO A 291 14.75 0.45 32.92
N PRO A 292 13.68 0.17 33.69
CA PRO A 292 13.71 -0.87 34.71
C PRO A 292 14.00 -2.23 34.04
N GLY A 293 15.20 -2.75 34.25
CA GLY A 293 15.59 -4.11 33.86
C GLY A 293 16.39 -4.29 32.57
N ALA A 294 16.59 -3.28 31.72
CA ALA A 294 17.56 -3.36 30.61
C ALA A 294 18.75 -2.45 30.90
N GLY A 295 19.65 -2.93 31.77
CA GLY A 295 20.92 -2.26 32.01
C GLY A 295 21.77 -2.17 30.74
N ARG A 296 22.86 -1.40 30.81
CA ARG A 296 23.92 -1.31 29.79
C ARG A 296 24.35 -2.68 29.19
N PRO A 297 24.29 -3.84 29.90
CA PRO A 297 24.57 -5.15 29.28
C PRO A 297 23.59 -5.57 28.20
N ALA A 298 22.29 -5.33 28.39
CA ALA A 298 21.29 -5.70 27.40
C ALA A 298 21.47 -4.88 26.12
N LEU A 299 21.74 -3.58 26.25
CA LEU A 299 22.03 -2.70 25.11
C LEU A 299 23.32 -3.11 24.38
N ALA A 300 24.38 -3.47 25.12
CA ALA A 300 25.61 -3.97 24.52
C ALA A 300 25.41 -5.31 23.79
N ALA A 301 24.54 -6.19 24.30
CA ALA A 301 24.18 -7.43 23.60
C ALA A 301 23.41 -7.15 22.29
N ILE A 302 22.47 -6.20 22.30
CA ILE A 302 21.73 -5.79 21.09
C ILE A 302 22.68 -5.19 20.04
N ALA A 303 23.70 -4.42 20.47
CA ALA A 303 24.72 -3.82 19.61
C ALA A 303 25.59 -4.84 18.86
N LEU A 304 25.60 -6.11 19.28
CA LEU A 304 26.27 -7.17 18.53
C LEU A 304 25.49 -7.63 17.29
N GLY A 305 24.17 -7.37 17.25
CA GLY A 305 23.30 -7.72 16.13
C GLY A 305 23.70 -7.08 14.79
N PRO A 306 23.89 -5.75 14.72
CA PRO A 306 24.36 -5.05 13.53
C PRO A 306 25.72 -5.56 13.01
N TRP A 307 26.63 -5.90 13.92
CA TRP A 307 27.90 -6.55 13.58
C TRP A 307 27.68 -7.91 12.91
N ALA A 308 26.87 -8.76 13.53
CA ALA A 308 26.50 -10.08 12.98
C ALA A 308 25.85 -9.97 11.58
N ALA A 309 24.94 -9.02 11.38
CA ALA A 309 24.31 -8.78 10.08
C ALA A 309 25.33 -8.28 9.03
N SER A 310 26.24 -7.38 9.42
CA SER A 310 27.31 -6.88 8.54
C SER A 310 28.25 -8.00 8.10
N LEU A 311 28.61 -8.89 9.01
CA LEU A 311 29.42 -10.08 8.70
C LEU A 311 28.73 -11.04 7.75
N LEU A 312 27.42 -11.25 7.90
CA LEU A 312 26.63 -12.05 6.96
C LEU A 312 26.72 -11.47 5.56
N GLY A 313 26.50 -10.16 5.41
CA GLY A 313 26.64 -9.46 4.13
C GLY A 313 28.05 -9.59 3.54
N PHE A 314 29.07 -9.43 4.37
CA PHE A 314 30.47 -9.53 3.92
C PHE A 314 30.85 -10.95 3.48
N ASP A 315 30.44 -12.01 4.19
CA ASP A 315 30.75 -13.40 3.79
C ASP A 315 30.10 -13.76 2.44
N LEU A 316 28.89 -13.24 2.19
CA LEU A 316 28.19 -13.41 0.91
C LEU A 316 28.96 -12.75 -0.25
N ILE A 317 29.57 -11.59 0.00
CA ILE A 317 30.43 -10.89 -0.97
C ILE A 317 31.76 -11.65 -1.09
N ALA A 318 32.54 -11.83 -0.03
CA ALA A 318 33.95 -12.23 -0.10
C ALA A 318 34.26 -13.64 -0.65
N ARG A 319 33.31 -14.59 -0.70
CA ARG A 319 33.45 -15.95 -1.31
C ARG A 319 34.77 -16.73 -1.05
N ARG A 320 35.46 -16.58 0.09
CA ARG A 320 36.75 -17.28 0.36
C ARG A 320 36.59 -18.74 0.83
N ARG A 321 37.60 -19.62 0.61
CA ARG A 321 37.66 -21.04 1.04
C ARG A 321 38.18 -21.22 2.49
N LEU A 322 37.92 -22.40 3.05
CA LEU A 322 37.68 -22.77 4.45
C LEU A 322 38.80 -22.61 5.50
N ALA A 323 40.09 -22.55 5.15
CA ALA A 323 41.17 -22.71 6.15
C ALA A 323 41.52 -21.43 6.94
N ALA A 324 41.39 -20.24 6.34
CA ALA A 324 41.62 -18.96 7.03
C ALA A 324 40.46 -18.53 7.96
N ARG A 325 39.37 -19.32 8.03
CA ARG A 325 38.10 -18.92 8.66
C ARG A 325 38.04 -19.13 10.17
N ALA A 326 38.79 -20.06 10.76
CA ALA A 326 38.76 -20.28 12.21
C ALA A 326 39.42 -19.11 12.96
N CYS A 327 40.63 -18.70 12.53
CA CYS A 327 41.30 -17.51 13.05
C CYS A 327 40.52 -16.23 12.72
N ALA A 328 39.96 -16.11 11.51
CA ALA A 328 39.12 -14.95 11.15
C ALA A 328 37.81 -14.89 11.94
N SER A 329 37.21 -16.02 12.33
CA SER A 329 35.99 -16.04 13.15
C SER A 329 36.25 -15.67 14.59
N ALA A 330 37.37 -16.11 15.18
CA ALA A 330 37.77 -15.70 16.52
C ALA A 330 38.14 -14.22 16.55
N ALA A 331 38.91 -13.73 15.58
CA ALA A 331 39.23 -12.32 15.43
C ALA A 331 37.97 -11.47 15.20
N SER A 332 37.04 -11.92 14.36
CA SER A 332 35.77 -11.23 14.10
C SER A 332 34.85 -11.19 15.33
N ALA A 333 34.79 -12.28 16.10
CA ALA A 333 34.08 -12.30 17.37
C ALA A 333 34.72 -11.33 18.38
N ALA A 334 36.05 -11.28 18.45
CA ALA A 334 36.78 -10.32 19.30
C ALA A 334 36.53 -8.86 18.86
N VAL A 335 36.49 -8.56 17.56
CA VAL A 335 36.11 -7.23 17.06
C VAL A 335 34.66 -6.90 17.45
N GLY A 336 33.73 -7.84 17.29
CA GLY A 336 32.34 -7.65 17.69
C GLY A 336 32.18 -7.34 19.18
N LEU A 337 32.84 -8.12 20.04
CA LEU A 337 32.87 -7.89 21.49
C LEU A 337 33.57 -6.56 21.84
N GLY A 338 34.64 -6.20 21.14
CA GLY A 338 35.32 -4.92 21.27
C GLY A 338 34.43 -3.73 20.90
N LEU A 339 33.67 -3.83 19.80
CA LEU A 339 32.69 -2.82 19.39
C LEU A 339 31.53 -2.71 20.39
N ALA A 340 31.05 -3.82 20.93
CA ALA A 340 30.04 -3.81 21.99
C ALA A 340 30.59 -3.20 23.29
N GLY A 341 31.85 -3.45 23.64
CA GLY A 341 32.55 -2.81 24.76
C GLY A 341 32.76 -1.31 24.55
N ALA A 342 33.14 -0.90 23.33
CA ALA A 342 33.25 0.51 22.96
C ALA A 342 31.89 1.22 23.01
N PHE A 343 30.84 0.57 22.53
CA PHE A 343 29.47 1.06 22.64
C PHE A 343 29.02 1.17 24.09
N TRP A 344 29.31 0.16 24.92
CA TRP A 344 29.05 0.21 26.36
C TRP A 344 29.72 1.41 27.01
N TRP A 345 30.99 1.66 26.70
CA TRP A 345 31.73 2.81 27.22
C TRP A 345 31.12 4.13 26.73
N ALA A 346 30.85 4.24 25.43
CA ALA A 346 30.25 5.43 24.81
C ALA A 346 28.85 5.75 25.34
N LEU A 347 28.05 4.73 25.71
CA LEU A 347 26.76 4.92 26.38
C LEU A 347 26.87 5.72 27.69
N GLY A 348 28.04 5.70 28.36
CA GLY A 348 28.27 6.46 29.59
C GLY A 348 28.72 7.89 29.36
N GLN A 349 29.28 8.18 28.17
CA GLN A 349 29.78 9.51 27.82
C GLN A 349 28.73 10.31 27.06
N ALA A 350 28.14 9.71 26.03
CA ALA A 350 27.20 10.35 25.12
C ALA A 350 26.03 9.40 24.79
N PRO A 351 25.08 9.19 25.73
CA PRO A 351 24.04 8.16 25.60
C PRO A 351 23.13 8.36 24.38
N VAL A 352 22.71 9.59 24.09
CA VAL A 352 21.83 9.89 22.94
C VAL A 352 22.54 9.61 21.62
N ALA A 353 23.72 10.20 21.42
CA ALA A 353 24.49 10.06 20.19
C ALA A 353 24.88 8.59 19.93
N SER A 354 25.36 7.89 20.97
CA SER A 354 25.75 6.48 20.87
C SER A 354 24.57 5.60 20.44
N ARG A 355 23.39 5.78 21.05
CA ARG A 355 22.17 5.05 20.68
C ARG A 355 21.76 5.35 19.24
N GLN A 356 21.80 6.60 18.79
CA GLN A 356 21.46 6.97 17.40
C GLN A 356 22.40 6.33 16.39
N VAL A 357 23.72 6.35 16.65
CA VAL A 357 24.71 5.75 15.74
C VAL A 357 24.52 4.23 15.65
N MET A 358 24.33 3.56 16.79
CA MET A 358 24.11 2.11 16.82
C MET A 358 22.78 1.71 16.18
N ALA A 359 21.71 2.47 16.44
CA ALA A 359 20.40 2.26 15.82
C ALA A 359 20.46 2.48 14.30
N LEU A 360 21.19 3.50 13.82
CA LEU A 360 21.42 3.68 12.40
C LEU A 360 22.18 2.50 11.82
N TRP A 361 23.25 2.03 12.46
CA TRP A 361 23.96 0.85 11.98
C TRP A 361 23.05 -0.39 11.89
N ALA A 362 22.18 -0.62 12.88
CA ALA A 362 21.17 -1.66 12.84
C ALA A 362 20.21 -1.49 11.65
N ALA A 363 19.68 -0.27 11.47
CA ALA A 363 18.75 0.06 10.40
C ALA A 363 19.35 -0.12 9.00
N LEU A 364 20.68 0.00 8.87
CA LEU A 364 21.40 -0.23 7.61
C LEU A 364 21.79 -1.70 7.41
N ALA A 365 22.37 -2.33 8.43
CA ALA A 365 23.04 -3.63 8.32
C ALA A 365 22.06 -4.78 8.02
N TYR A 366 20.93 -4.84 8.74
CA TYR A 366 19.95 -5.92 8.61
C TYR A 366 19.28 -5.98 7.23
N PRO A 367 18.63 -4.91 6.72
CA PRO A 367 18.03 -4.94 5.39
C PRO A 367 19.10 -5.08 4.28
N SER A 368 20.30 -4.52 4.45
CA SER A 368 21.39 -4.72 3.48
C SER A 368 21.82 -6.18 3.41
N ALA A 369 21.98 -6.86 4.55
CA ALA A 369 22.30 -8.28 4.59
C ALA A 369 21.18 -9.14 4.00
N ALA A 370 19.91 -8.77 4.24
CA ALA A 370 18.74 -9.43 3.67
C ALA A 370 18.72 -9.35 2.14
N LEU A 371 19.06 -8.18 1.59
CA LEU A 371 19.14 -7.95 0.14
C LEU A 371 20.33 -8.66 -0.50
N LEU A 372 21.51 -8.66 0.14
CA LEU A 372 22.65 -9.42 -0.35
C LEU A 372 22.37 -10.93 -0.34
N TRP A 373 21.66 -11.41 0.68
CA TRP A 373 21.25 -12.82 0.76
C TRP A 373 20.29 -13.19 -0.37
N ILE A 374 19.28 -12.36 -0.65
CA ILE A 374 18.31 -12.68 -1.70
C ILE A 374 18.96 -12.65 -3.08
N ILE A 375 19.85 -11.70 -3.34
CA ILE A 375 20.62 -11.60 -4.57
C ILE A 375 21.53 -12.82 -4.76
N ASP A 376 22.26 -13.23 -3.72
CA ASP A 376 23.10 -14.42 -3.78
C ASP A 376 22.25 -15.68 -4.05
N HIS A 377 21.09 -15.81 -3.40
CA HIS A 377 20.16 -16.91 -3.62
C HIS A 377 19.58 -16.92 -5.04
N TRP A 378 19.08 -15.79 -5.54
CA TRP A 378 18.60 -15.62 -6.91
C TRP A 378 19.68 -15.89 -7.94
N SER A 379 20.92 -15.48 -7.65
CA SER A 379 22.04 -15.81 -8.52
C SER A 379 22.20 -17.33 -8.64
N ARG A 380 22.08 -18.07 -7.53
CA ARG A 380 22.21 -19.55 -7.45
C ARG A 380 21.03 -20.32 -8.02
N ALA A 381 19.87 -19.70 -8.19
CA ALA A 381 18.70 -20.36 -8.77
C ALA A 381 19.02 -20.92 -10.17
N GLY A 382 18.83 -22.23 -10.33
CA GLY A 382 19.04 -22.95 -11.59
C GLY A 382 17.73 -23.49 -12.16
N HIS A 383 17.61 -23.51 -13.49
CA HIS A 383 16.43 -23.92 -14.25
C HIS A 383 16.07 -25.40 -14.15
N GLN A 384 16.86 -26.21 -13.46
CA GLN A 384 16.73 -27.67 -13.49
C GLN A 384 15.56 -28.21 -12.64
N SER A 385 14.86 -27.35 -11.90
CA SER A 385 13.73 -27.75 -11.04
C SER A 385 12.47 -26.91 -11.31
N PRO A 386 11.26 -27.47 -11.13
CA PRO A 386 10.02 -26.72 -11.32
C PRO A 386 9.92 -25.57 -10.32
N PHE A 387 9.29 -24.46 -10.72
CA PHE A 387 9.04 -23.34 -9.82
C PHE A 387 8.18 -23.80 -8.65
N ARG A 388 8.70 -23.67 -7.43
CA ARG A 388 7.99 -24.01 -6.20
C ARG A 388 7.58 -22.73 -5.48
N TRP A 389 6.28 -22.58 -5.23
CA TRP A 389 5.76 -21.46 -4.46
C TRP A 389 6.31 -21.38 -3.04
N SER A 390 6.62 -22.53 -2.43
CA SER A 390 7.29 -22.56 -1.12
C SER A 390 8.68 -21.91 -1.14
N THR A 391 9.39 -22.00 -2.27
CA THR A 391 10.69 -21.35 -2.46
C THR A 391 10.55 -19.85 -2.67
N ALA A 392 9.55 -19.40 -3.43
CA ALA A 392 9.27 -17.97 -3.56
C ALA A 392 8.81 -17.36 -2.23
N LEU A 393 7.96 -18.07 -1.48
CA LEU A 393 7.49 -17.64 -0.16
C LEU A 393 8.64 -17.50 0.83
N SER A 394 9.58 -18.44 0.87
CA SER A 394 10.75 -18.34 1.76
C SER A 394 11.69 -17.20 1.35
N GLN A 395 11.81 -16.92 0.06
CA GLN A 395 12.59 -15.79 -0.46
C GLN A 395 11.95 -14.42 -0.16
N VAL A 396 10.65 -14.38 0.17
CA VAL A 396 9.99 -13.16 0.67
C VAL A 396 10.06 -13.08 2.20
N LEU A 397 9.69 -14.16 2.89
CA LEU A 397 9.57 -14.16 4.35
C LEU A 397 10.91 -14.11 5.07
N ALA A 398 11.95 -14.81 4.61
CA ALA A 398 13.24 -14.82 5.33
C ALA A 398 13.93 -13.44 5.35
N PRO A 399 14.02 -12.69 4.24
CA PRO A 399 14.51 -11.30 4.25
C PRO A 399 13.64 -10.37 5.09
N ALA A 400 12.31 -10.56 5.07
CA ALA A 400 11.38 -9.79 5.89
C ALA A 400 11.61 -10.03 7.39
N MET A 401 11.84 -11.27 7.81
CA MET A 401 12.18 -11.62 9.19
C MET A 401 13.52 -11.02 9.61
N LEU A 402 14.53 -11.06 8.75
CA LEU A 402 15.82 -10.43 9.06
C LEU A 402 15.66 -8.91 9.22
N SER A 403 14.84 -8.26 8.39
CA SER A 403 14.56 -6.83 8.52
C SER A 403 13.72 -6.50 9.75
N LEU A 404 12.79 -7.39 10.14
CA LEU A 404 12.02 -7.29 11.38
C LEU A 404 12.94 -7.36 12.61
N LEU A 405 13.94 -8.25 12.61
CA LEU A 405 14.97 -8.29 13.66
C LEU A 405 15.75 -6.97 13.76
N GLY A 406 16.07 -6.37 12.61
CA GLY A 406 16.66 -5.03 12.56
C GLY A 406 15.76 -3.97 13.17
N GLY A 407 14.46 -3.98 12.86
CA GLY A 407 13.48 -3.08 13.47
C GLY A 407 13.38 -3.26 15.00
N LEU A 408 13.33 -4.49 15.49
CA LEU A 408 13.32 -4.78 16.93
C LEU A 408 14.60 -4.30 17.63
N ALA A 409 15.77 -4.49 17.00
CA ALA A 409 17.04 -3.99 17.51
C ALA A 409 17.06 -2.46 17.57
N VAL A 410 16.61 -1.77 16.51
CA VAL A 410 16.44 -0.30 16.50
C VAL A 410 15.53 0.16 17.63
N SER A 411 14.36 -0.47 17.78
CA SER A 411 13.43 -0.15 18.87
C SER A 411 14.04 -0.37 20.25
N GLY A 412 14.83 -1.43 20.45
CA GLY A 412 15.50 -1.70 21.73
C GLY A 412 16.60 -0.69 22.05
N LEU A 413 17.40 -0.30 21.05
CA LEU A 413 18.46 0.71 21.19
C LEU A 413 17.90 2.11 21.50
N LEU A 414 16.76 2.44 20.89
CA LEU A 414 16.06 3.71 21.09
C LEU A 414 15.04 3.67 22.23
N ALA A 415 14.96 2.59 23.02
CA ALA A 415 14.12 2.52 24.22
C ALA A 415 14.70 3.41 25.34
N ASP A 416 14.45 4.71 25.22
CA ASP A 416 14.88 5.79 26.11
C ASP A 416 13.72 6.78 26.28
N PRO A 417 13.52 7.40 27.45
CA PRO A 417 12.45 8.36 27.64
C PRO A 417 12.55 9.50 26.64
N ARG A 418 13.76 9.98 26.30
CA ARG A 418 13.96 11.08 25.36
C ARG A 418 13.42 10.79 23.95
N PHE A 419 13.51 9.54 23.50
CA PHE A 419 12.98 9.12 22.19
C PHE A 419 11.50 8.77 22.25
N ALA A 420 11.02 8.19 23.35
CA ALA A 420 9.61 7.87 23.55
C ALA A 420 8.74 9.13 23.75
N THR A 421 9.31 10.15 24.40
CA THR A 421 8.71 11.47 24.57
C THR A 421 8.90 12.37 23.36
N GLU A 422 9.66 11.95 22.33
CA GLU A 422 10.03 12.76 21.14
C GLU A 422 10.80 14.07 21.44
N ILE A 423 11.30 14.26 22.66
CA ILE A 423 12.28 15.34 22.95
C ILE A 423 13.52 15.18 22.07
N SER A 424 13.87 13.95 21.73
CA SER A 424 14.86 13.59 20.71
C SER A 424 14.22 12.67 19.67
N TYR A 425 14.57 12.85 18.40
CA TYR A 425 14.12 12.00 17.29
C TYR A 425 15.29 11.30 16.60
N PHE A 426 15.00 10.20 15.93
CA PHE A 426 16.00 9.46 15.16
C PHE A 426 16.30 10.18 13.84
N ARG A 427 17.54 10.62 13.64
CA ARG A 427 17.95 11.40 12.45
C ARG A 427 18.33 10.54 11.24
N GLY A 428 18.32 9.22 11.38
CA GLY A 428 18.83 8.28 10.37
C GLY A 428 17.82 7.80 9.31
N VAL A 429 16.55 8.21 9.40
CA VAL A 429 15.45 7.67 8.57
C VAL A 429 15.72 7.76 7.07
N LYS A 430 16.18 8.93 6.58
CA LYS A 430 16.44 9.11 5.15
C LYS A 430 17.58 8.21 4.64
N LEU A 431 18.61 8.01 5.47
CA LEU A 431 19.74 7.13 5.13
C LEU A 431 19.30 5.66 5.09
N SER A 432 18.41 5.23 5.99
CA SER A 432 17.88 3.86 5.98
C SER A 432 17.08 3.55 4.71
N TYR A 433 16.46 4.56 4.08
CA TYR A 433 15.79 4.41 2.78
C TYR A 433 16.69 4.33 1.55
N VAL A 434 17.90 4.86 1.62
CA VAL A 434 18.80 4.96 0.46
C VAL A 434 19.84 3.83 0.46
N VAL A 435 20.49 3.59 1.60
CA VAL A 435 21.67 2.75 1.66
C VAL A 435 21.38 1.27 1.33
N PRO A 436 20.37 0.59 1.92
CA PRO A 436 20.14 -0.82 1.63
C PRO A 436 19.79 -1.11 0.16
N PRO A 437 18.88 -0.36 -0.51
CA PRO A 437 18.68 -0.50 -1.95
C PRO A 437 19.94 -0.21 -2.78
N ALA A 438 20.75 0.79 -2.40
CA ALA A 438 22.01 1.07 -3.07
C ALA A 438 23.02 -0.08 -2.91
N VAL A 439 23.13 -0.67 -1.73
CA VAL A 439 23.94 -1.88 -1.47
C VAL A 439 23.44 -3.05 -2.30
N ALA A 440 22.13 -3.21 -2.48
CA ALA A 440 21.56 -4.24 -3.36
C ALA A 440 21.95 -4.03 -4.82
N LEU A 441 21.94 -2.79 -5.32
CA LEU A 441 22.37 -2.46 -6.68
C LEU A 441 23.87 -2.73 -6.87
N VAL A 442 24.72 -2.17 -6.01
CA VAL A 442 26.19 -2.28 -6.12
C VAL A 442 26.66 -3.72 -5.85
N GLY A 443 26.22 -4.31 -4.73
CA GLY A 443 26.53 -5.68 -4.35
C GLY A 443 25.95 -6.71 -5.33
N GLY A 444 24.78 -6.43 -5.89
CA GLY A 444 24.16 -7.25 -6.93
C GLY A 444 24.95 -7.26 -8.24
N VAL A 445 25.38 -6.10 -8.71
CA VAL A 445 26.27 -6.00 -9.88
C VAL A 445 27.57 -6.76 -9.62
N TRP A 446 28.20 -6.57 -8.46
CA TRP A 446 29.45 -7.26 -8.11
C TRP A 446 29.31 -8.79 -8.03
N LEU A 447 28.23 -9.30 -7.41
CA LEU A 447 27.96 -10.74 -7.29
C LEU A 447 27.60 -11.40 -8.63
N LEU A 448 26.94 -10.67 -9.53
CA LEU A 448 26.60 -11.13 -10.88
C LEU A 448 27.84 -11.14 -11.79
N LEU A 449 28.67 -10.09 -11.74
CA LEU A 449 29.93 -10.02 -12.50
C LEU A 449 30.96 -11.06 -12.01
N GLY A 450 31.06 -11.27 -10.69
CA GLY A 450 31.98 -12.24 -10.08
C GLY A 450 31.72 -13.71 -10.42
N ARG A 451 30.61 -14.04 -11.11
CA ARG A 451 30.34 -15.40 -11.62
C ARG A 451 30.84 -15.66 -13.03
N VAL A 452 31.06 -14.62 -13.82
CA VAL A 452 31.70 -14.75 -15.14
C VAL A 452 33.21 -15.01 -14.96
N ALA A 453 33.76 -14.76 -13.77
CA ALA A 453 35.20 -14.80 -13.55
C ALA A 453 35.57 -15.44 -12.19
N ARG A 454 35.99 -16.72 -12.21
CA ARG A 454 36.79 -17.31 -11.12
C ARG A 454 38.19 -16.66 -11.17
N VAL A 455 38.38 -15.50 -10.54
CA VAL A 455 39.66 -14.76 -10.60
C VAL A 455 40.32 -14.68 -9.22
N PRO A 456 41.64 -14.94 -9.10
CA PRO A 456 42.39 -14.76 -7.86
C PRO A 456 42.37 -13.31 -7.32
N ALA A 457 42.45 -13.15 -6.00
CA ALA A 457 42.22 -11.89 -5.29
C ALA A 457 43.13 -10.72 -5.71
N GLY A 458 44.35 -10.99 -6.20
CA GLY A 458 45.30 -9.95 -6.63
C GLY A 458 44.89 -9.21 -7.91
N ASP A 459 44.07 -9.83 -8.75
CA ASP A 459 43.65 -9.26 -10.05
C ASP A 459 42.20 -8.80 -10.08
N ALA A 460 41.43 -9.07 -9.01
CA ALA A 460 40.02 -8.71 -8.91
C ALA A 460 39.80 -7.19 -8.99
N VAL A 461 40.66 -6.38 -8.35
CA VAL A 461 40.54 -4.91 -8.34
C VAL A 461 40.87 -4.33 -9.72
N ARG A 462 42.01 -4.73 -10.32
CA ARG A 462 42.41 -4.27 -11.67
C ARG A 462 41.41 -4.68 -12.74
N ARG A 463 40.74 -5.82 -12.59
CA ARG A 463 39.72 -6.30 -13.53
C ARG A 463 38.35 -5.69 -13.27
N ALA A 464 37.97 -5.41 -12.02
CA ALA A 464 36.78 -4.62 -11.69
C ALA A 464 36.87 -3.22 -12.30
N VAL A 465 38.02 -2.55 -12.17
CA VAL A 465 38.29 -1.26 -12.85
C VAL A 465 38.18 -1.41 -14.38
N ARG A 466 38.67 -2.52 -14.95
CA ARG A 466 38.58 -2.78 -16.40
C ARG A 466 37.15 -3.04 -16.87
N GLU A 467 36.33 -3.77 -16.10
CA GLU A 467 34.93 -4.03 -16.42
C GLU A 467 34.05 -2.81 -16.21
N VAL A 468 34.30 -1.99 -15.18
CA VAL A 468 33.65 -0.67 -15.03
C VAL A 468 33.98 0.20 -16.24
N ARG A 469 35.25 0.18 -16.70
CA ARG A 469 35.66 0.89 -17.92
C ARG A 469 34.98 0.32 -19.18
N ARG A 470 34.81 -1.01 -19.30
CA ARG A 470 34.04 -1.61 -20.42
C ARG A 470 32.55 -1.32 -20.35
N PHE A 471 31.97 -1.30 -19.17
CA PHE A 471 30.58 -0.94 -18.96
C PHE A 471 30.34 0.53 -19.31
N ALA A 472 31.29 1.41 -18.98
CA ALA A 472 31.26 2.82 -19.35
C ALA A 472 31.46 3.08 -20.86
N VAL A 473 31.99 2.10 -21.60
CA VAL A 473 32.23 2.18 -23.05
C VAL A 473 31.22 1.30 -23.83
N ARG A 474 30.22 0.72 -23.16
CA ARG A 474 29.10 0.05 -23.85
C ARG A 474 28.21 1.11 -24.47
N ASP A 475 27.70 0.81 -25.67
CA ASP A 475 26.66 1.61 -26.31
C ASP A 475 25.42 1.65 -25.39
N VAL A 476 25.20 2.83 -24.79
CA VAL A 476 24.02 3.08 -23.97
C VAL A 476 22.92 3.56 -24.90
N GLU A 477 21.98 2.67 -25.22
CA GLU A 477 20.80 3.07 -26.00
C GLU A 477 19.98 4.11 -25.21
N VAL A 478 19.35 5.05 -25.91
CA VAL A 478 18.59 6.18 -25.34
C VAL A 478 17.59 5.72 -24.27
N TRP A 479 16.95 4.56 -24.46
CA TRP A 479 15.97 4.05 -23.49
C TRP A 479 16.60 3.65 -22.16
N HIS A 480 17.87 3.21 -22.11
CA HIS A 480 18.56 2.91 -20.86
C HIS A 480 18.78 4.20 -20.05
N VAL A 481 19.10 5.31 -20.72
CA VAL A 481 19.22 6.64 -20.11
C VAL A 481 17.86 7.10 -19.58
N LEU A 482 16.80 6.97 -20.39
CA LEU A 482 15.43 7.31 -19.98
C LEU A 482 14.96 6.46 -18.79
N ALA A 483 15.24 5.16 -18.79
CA ALA A 483 14.94 4.26 -17.67
C ALA A 483 15.74 4.62 -16.41
N GLY A 484 17.01 4.99 -16.56
CA GLY A 484 17.85 5.48 -15.46
C GLY A 484 17.32 6.78 -14.86
N LEU A 485 16.95 7.75 -15.69
CA LEU A 485 16.35 9.02 -15.26
C LEU A 485 15.00 8.80 -14.57
N ALA A 486 14.15 7.91 -15.10
CA ALA A 486 12.89 7.54 -14.47
C ALA A 486 13.10 6.85 -13.12
N GLY A 487 14.09 5.96 -13.01
CA GLY A 487 14.48 5.32 -11.75
C GLY A 487 15.00 6.32 -10.72
N LEU A 488 15.82 7.29 -11.14
CA LEU A 488 16.31 8.37 -10.28
C LEU A 488 15.16 9.27 -9.80
N ALA A 489 14.26 9.67 -10.69
CA ALA A 489 13.08 10.45 -10.34
C ALA A 489 12.20 9.69 -9.33
N ALA A 490 11.98 8.39 -9.54
CA ALA A 490 11.25 7.55 -8.60
C ALA A 490 11.95 7.47 -7.23
N ALA A 491 13.29 7.37 -7.20
CA ALA A 491 14.06 7.39 -5.95
C ALA A 491 13.98 8.74 -5.22
N VAL A 492 14.03 9.87 -5.95
CA VAL A 492 13.87 11.21 -5.37
C VAL A 492 12.46 11.39 -4.79
N VAL A 493 11.42 10.98 -5.52
CA VAL A 493 10.04 11.01 -5.02
C VAL A 493 9.89 10.12 -3.79
N TYR A 494 10.49 8.93 -3.82
CA TYR A 494 10.46 7.99 -2.71
C TYR A 494 11.09 8.56 -1.43
N VAL A 495 12.28 9.14 -1.54
CA VAL A 495 12.98 9.76 -0.41
C VAL A 495 12.30 11.06 0.04
N GLY A 496 11.74 11.83 -0.89
CA GLY A 496 11.02 13.06 -0.57
C GLY A 496 9.66 12.86 0.09
N ARG A 497 9.09 11.67 -0.05
CA ARG A 497 7.88 11.23 0.64
C ARG A 497 8.17 10.43 1.93
N SER A 498 9.44 10.23 2.29
CA SER A 498 9.84 9.43 3.44
C SER A 498 10.44 10.28 4.56
N GLY A 499 10.40 9.74 5.79
CA GLY A 499 10.82 10.45 7.00
C GLY A 499 9.67 11.14 7.72
N ASP A 500 10.02 11.80 8.84
CA ASP A 500 9.06 12.51 9.70
C ASP A 500 8.59 13.84 9.11
N GLN A 501 9.34 14.40 8.15
CA GLN A 501 8.99 15.65 7.46
C GLN A 501 9.08 15.46 5.93
N PRO A 502 8.04 14.89 5.29
CA PRO A 502 8.00 14.77 3.85
C PRO A 502 7.82 16.17 3.22
N TRP A 503 8.61 16.47 2.19
CA TRP A 503 8.52 17.74 1.45
C TRP A 503 7.74 17.60 0.13
N LEU A 504 7.28 16.38 -0.18
CA LEU A 504 6.42 16.11 -1.32
C LEU A 504 5.01 15.70 -0.87
N PRO A 505 3.95 16.28 -1.46
CA PRO A 505 2.58 15.92 -1.13
C PRO A 505 2.24 14.49 -1.56
N VAL A 506 1.27 13.92 -0.85
CA VAL A 506 0.67 12.61 -1.12
C VAL A 506 -0.41 12.78 -2.18
N SER A 507 -0.57 11.81 -3.10
CA SER A 507 -1.61 11.88 -4.11
C SER A 507 -3.00 11.58 -3.52
N ASP A 508 -4.05 12.16 -4.11
CA ASP A 508 -5.44 11.93 -3.66
C ASP A 508 -5.82 10.46 -3.69
N PHE A 509 -5.36 9.72 -4.70
CA PHE A 509 -5.54 8.27 -4.77
C PHE A 509 -4.95 7.54 -3.55
N GLU A 510 -3.73 7.90 -3.13
CA GLU A 510 -3.11 7.29 -1.95
C GLU A 510 -3.86 7.67 -0.67
N VAL A 511 -4.39 8.90 -0.57
CA VAL A 511 -5.25 9.32 0.54
C VAL A 511 -6.52 8.46 0.60
N THR A 512 -7.18 8.20 -0.54
CA THR A 512 -8.35 7.33 -0.60
C THR A 512 -8.04 5.89 -0.20
N VAL A 513 -6.94 5.32 -0.72
CA VAL A 513 -6.51 3.96 -0.38
C VAL A 513 -6.19 3.87 1.11
N ARG A 514 -5.53 4.88 1.67
CA ARG A 514 -5.23 4.95 3.10
C ARG A 514 -6.52 4.97 3.93
N ALA A 515 -7.47 5.82 3.60
CA ALA A 515 -8.75 5.89 4.31
C ALA A 515 -9.51 4.54 4.28
N TRP A 516 -9.49 3.84 3.14
CA TRP A 516 -10.06 2.50 3.06
C TRP A 516 -9.33 1.49 3.95
N LEU A 517 -7.99 1.48 3.93
CA LEU A 517 -7.19 0.60 4.79
C LEU A 517 -7.39 0.86 6.28
N ASP A 518 -7.55 2.13 6.67
CA ASP A 518 -7.81 2.52 8.06
C ASP A 518 -9.13 1.94 8.59
N ARG A 519 -10.15 1.78 7.72
CA ARG A 519 -11.43 1.14 8.08
C ARG A 519 -11.38 -0.39 8.03
N ALA A 520 -10.62 -0.95 7.09
CA ALA A 520 -10.54 -2.39 6.87
C ALA A 520 -9.64 -3.10 7.88
N PHE A 521 -8.63 -2.42 8.44
CA PHE A 521 -7.62 -3.02 9.29
C PHE A 521 -7.50 -2.33 10.65
N TYR A 522 -7.26 -3.12 11.69
CA TYR A 522 -6.88 -2.58 12.99
C TYR A 522 -5.59 -1.74 12.92
N ALA A 523 -4.58 -2.16 12.16
CA ALA A 523 -3.37 -1.39 11.90
C ALA A 523 -3.14 -1.29 10.40
N GLN A 524 -3.20 -0.07 9.86
CA GLN A 524 -3.03 0.19 8.43
C GLN A 524 -1.62 -0.23 7.95
N PRO A 525 -1.52 -1.13 6.95
CA PRO A 525 -0.24 -1.48 6.33
C PRO A 525 0.31 -0.33 5.50
N ARG A 526 1.65 -0.24 5.37
CA ARG A 526 2.27 0.81 4.55
C ARG A 526 2.08 0.47 3.07
N VAL A 527 1.52 1.40 2.30
CA VAL A 527 1.21 1.24 0.86
C VAL A 527 2.41 0.71 0.05
N LYS A 528 3.60 1.24 0.32
CA LYS A 528 4.84 0.84 -0.35
C LYS A 528 5.29 -0.61 -0.09
N GLU A 529 4.95 -1.18 1.07
CA GLU A 529 5.33 -2.55 1.42
C GLU A 529 4.60 -3.56 0.55
N PHE A 530 3.27 -3.42 0.46
CA PHE A 530 2.42 -4.39 -0.22
C PHE A 530 2.24 -4.13 -1.71
N LEU A 531 2.41 -2.90 -2.20
CA LEU A 531 2.34 -2.61 -3.64
C LEU A 531 3.68 -2.77 -4.37
N VAL A 532 4.80 -2.51 -3.69
CA VAL A 532 6.13 -2.50 -4.33
C VAL A 532 7.06 -3.53 -3.72
N GLY A 533 7.31 -3.46 -2.41
CA GLY A 533 8.33 -4.25 -1.72
C GLY A 533 8.16 -5.76 -1.87
N TYR A 534 7.14 -6.34 -1.24
CA TYR A 534 6.91 -7.79 -1.29
C TYR A 534 6.62 -8.32 -2.70
N PRO A 535 5.82 -7.63 -3.54
CA PRO A 535 5.64 -8.05 -4.93
C PRO A 535 6.95 -8.11 -5.72
N ALA A 536 7.85 -7.14 -5.55
CA ALA A 536 9.14 -7.13 -6.24
C ALA A 536 10.03 -8.32 -5.83
N LEU A 537 10.02 -8.71 -4.54
CA LEU A 537 10.73 -9.91 -4.08
C LEU A 537 10.11 -11.19 -4.69
N ALA A 538 8.78 -11.29 -4.77
CA ALA A 538 8.11 -12.45 -5.37
C ALA A 538 8.41 -12.55 -6.88
N ILE A 539 8.28 -11.45 -7.61
CA ILE A 539 8.57 -11.37 -9.06
C ILE A 539 10.06 -11.65 -9.33
N GLY A 540 10.96 -11.04 -8.55
CA GLY A 540 12.40 -11.28 -8.66
C GLY A 540 12.76 -12.75 -8.46
N SER A 541 12.10 -13.43 -7.53
CA SER A 541 12.24 -14.88 -7.30
C SER A 541 11.82 -15.71 -8.52
N PHE A 542 10.71 -15.35 -9.14
CA PHE A 542 10.25 -15.98 -10.38
C PHE A 542 11.20 -15.72 -11.56
N LEU A 543 11.65 -14.48 -11.74
CA LEU A 543 12.58 -14.11 -12.82
C LEU A 543 13.95 -14.79 -12.65
N ALA A 544 14.42 -14.94 -11.42
CA ALA A 544 15.63 -15.68 -11.09
C ALA A 544 15.51 -17.15 -11.51
N TRP A 545 14.38 -17.79 -11.17
CA TRP A 545 14.06 -19.14 -11.62
C TRP A 545 13.95 -19.25 -13.14
N ALA A 546 13.34 -18.25 -13.81
CA ALA A 546 13.22 -18.18 -15.26
C ALA A 546 14.55 -17.83 -15.97
N GLY A 547 15.62 -17.51 -15.22
CA GLY A 547 16.94 -17.19 -15.77
C GLY A 547 17.13 -15.77 -16.26
N ARG A 548 16.18 -14.88 -16.01
CA ARG A 548 16.25 -13.46 -16.41
C ARG A 548 17.07 -12.69 -15.37
N ARG A 549 18.39 -12.90 -15.41
CA ARG A 549 19.32 -12.46 -14.36
C ARG A 549 19.76 -10.99 -14.44
N ALA A 550 19.64 -10.35 -15.61
CA ALA A 550 20.12 -8.99 -15.85
C ALA A 550 19.48 -7.93 -14.94
N TRP A 551 18.21 -8.14 -14.56
CA TRP A 551 17.41 -7.17 -13.81
C TRP A 551 17.27 -7.51 -12.32
N LEU A 552 17.88 -8.59 -11.85
CA LEU A 552 17.74 -9.03 -10.45
C LEU A 552 18.16 -7.99 -9.40
N PRO A 553 19.25 -7.20 -9.60
CA PRO A 553 19.60 -6.15 -8.63
C PRO A 553 18.52 -5.06 -8.54
N LEU A 554 17.85 -4.73 -9.65
CA LEU A 554 16.76 -3.76 -9.67
C LEU A 554 15.53 -4.29 -8.92
N TRP A 555 15.16 -5.56 -9.13
CA TRP A 555 14.08 -6.21 -8.38
C TRP A 555 14.41 -6.34 -6.89
N ALA A 556 15.67 -6.60 -6.54
CA ALA A 556 16.11 -6.61 -5.15
C ALA A 556 16.03 -5.21 -4.54
N ALA A 557 16.47 -4.17 -5.25
CA ALA A 557 16.39 -2.78 -4.78
C ALA A 557 14.93 -2.33 -4.57
N ALA A 558 14.03 -2.67 -5.50
CA ALA A 558 12.59 -2.44 -5.35
C ALA A 558 12.01 -3.23 -4.17
N GLY A 559 12.45 -4.48 -3.96
CA GLY A 559 12.11 -5.27 -2.78
C GLY A 559 12.62 -4.66 -1.47
N GLY A 560 13.78 -3.98 -1.54
CA GLY A 560 14.38 -3.23 -0.45
C GLY A 560 13.48 -2.13 0.09
N VAL A 561 12.62 -1.53 -0.73
CA VAL A 561 11.60 -0.55 -0.28
C VAL A 561 10.69 -1.15 0.80
N GLY A 562 10.24 -2.40 0.62
CA GLY A 562 9.44 -3.10 1.63
C GLY A 562 10.26 -3.46 2.86
N LEU A 563 11.44 -4.03 2.66
CA LEU A 563 12.32 -4.46 3.77
C LEU A 563 12.74 -3.30 4.68
N VAL A 564 13.08 -2.14 4.10
CA VAL A 564 13.39 -0.94 4.87
C VAL A 564 12.15 -0.38 5.56
N SER A 565 10.99 -0.41 4.91
CA SER A 565 9.74 0.07 5.52
C SER A 565 9.37 -0.69 6.80
N ILE A 566 9.72 -1.98 6.89
CA ILE A 566 9.61 -2.77 8.13
C ILE A 566 10.44 -2.09 9.23
N VAL A 567 11.75 -1.89 9.00
CA VAL A 567 12.67 -1.28 9.96
C VAL A 567 12.19 0.11 10.37
N ASN A 568 11.81 0.95 9.40
CA ASN A 568 11.31 2.29 9.64
C ASN A 568 10.07 2.31 10.54
N SER A 569 9.19 1.30 10.43
CA SER A 569 8.02 1.23 11.31
C SER A 569 8.39 1.08 12.79
N PHE A 570 9.61 0.62 13.09
CA PHE A 570 10.17 0.56 14.45
C PHE A 570 11.04 1.77 14.83
N GLU A 571 11.47 2.60 13.87
CA GLU A 571 12.26 3.82 14.13
C GLU A 571 11.45 4.88 14.92
N HIS A 572 10.11 4.89 14.78
CA HIS A 572 9.24 5.78 15.56
C HIS A 572 8.89 5.15 16.91
N VAL A 573 9.63 5.50 17.97
CA VAL A 573 9.50 4.90 19.34
C VAL A 573 8.14 5.16 20.03
N ARG A 574 7.37 6.14 19.54
CA ARG A 574 6.01 6.44 20.03
C ARG A 574 4.96 5.35 19.79
N THR A 575 5.08 4.63 18.68
CA THR A 575 4.05 3.68 18.24
C THR A 575 4.09 2.41 19.10
N PRO A 576 2.97 1.84 19.57
CA PRO A 576 3.02 0.55 20.26
C PRO A 576 3.66 -0.54 19.38
N VAL A 577 4.54 -1.36 19.97
CA VAL A 577 5.27 -2.39 19.20
C VAL A 577 4.31 -3.44 18.63
N VAL A 578 3.28 -3.82 19.39
CA VAL A 578 2.23 -4.73 18.93
C VAL A 578 1.54 -4.18 17.68
N LEU A 579 1.20 -2.89 17.69
CA LEU A 579 0.57 -2.24 16.55
C LEU A 579 1.49 -2.22 15.31
N THR A 580 2.79 -1.96 15.51
CA THR A 580 3.80 -2.04 14.46
C THR A 580 3.98 -3.46 13.91
N LEU A 581 3.90 -4.49 14.76
CA LEU A 581 3.95 -5.89 14.34
C LEU A 581 2.72 -6.26 13.50
N VAL A 582 1.52 -5.94 13.97
CA VAL A 582 0.26 -6.18 13.22
C VAL A 582 0.31 -5.47 11.87
N ARG A 583 0.77 -4.21 11.84
CA ARG A 583 0.99 -3.45 10.60
C ARG A 583 1.92 -4.17 9.62
N THR A 584 3.05 -4.68 10.12
CA THR A 584 4.04 -5.41 9.32
C THR A 584 3.46 -6.71 8.77
N LEU A 585 2.71 -7.45 9.59
CA LEU A 585 2.05 -8.68 9.16
C LEU A 585 0.99 -8.38 8.10
N ASN A 586 0.18 -7.33 8.29
CA ASN A 586 -0.81 -6.88 7.31
C ASN A 586 -0.18 -6.53 5.96
N GLY A 587 0.96 -5.82 5.98
CA GLY A 587 1.72 -5.52 4.77
C GLY A 587 2.25 -6.78 4.09
N ALA A 588 2.76 -7.74 4.86
CA ALA A 588 3.37 -8.96 4.35
C ALA A 588 2.39 -9.87 3.59
N TRP A 589 1.23 -10.20 4.17
CA TRP A 589 0.29 -11.11 3.51
C TRP A 589 -0.38 -10.45 2.30
N LEU A 590 -0.72 -9.16 2.39
CA LEU A 590 -1.30 -8.40 1.27
C LEU A 590 -0.28 -8.27 0.14
N GLY A 591 0.98 -8.00 0.48
CA GLY A 591 2.07 -7.91 -0.48
C GLY A 591 2.41 -9.25 -1.12
N LEU A 592 2.31 -10.36 -0.38
CA LEU A 592 2.41 -11.71 -0.94
C LEU A 592 1.27 -11.98 -1.92
N PHE A 593 0.04 -11.58 -1.61
CA PHE A 593 -1.09 -11.72 -2.53
C PHE A 593 -0.88 -10.95 -3.84
N VAL A 594 -0.48 -9.68 -3.75
CA VAL A 594 -0.13 -8.87 -4.93
C VAL A 594 1.06 -9.49 -5.68
N GLY A 595 2.05 -10.00 -4.96
CA GLY A 595 3.19 -10.72 -5.53
C GLY A 595 2.81 -11.99 -6.28
N LEU A 596 1.87 -12.80 -5.77
CA LEU A 596 1.32 -13.98 -6.45
C LEU A 596 0.72 -13.59 -7.81
N VAL A 597 -0.08 -12.53 -7.83
CA VAL A 597 -0.66 -11.97 -9.07
C VAL A 597 0.45 -11.50 -10.01
N GLY A 598 1.43 -10.76 -9.51
CA GLY A 598 2.57 -10.28 -10.29
C GLY A 598 3.39 -11.41 -10.91
N VAL A 599 3.64 -12.49 -10.17
CA VAL A 599 4.32 -13.69 -10.67
C VAL A 599 3.48 -14.41 -11.72
N ALA A 600 2.16 -14.52 -11.54
CA ALA A 600 1.27 -15.11 -12.55
C ALA A 600 1.28 -14.32 -13.87
N VAL A 601 1.32 -12.98 -13.79
CA VAL A 601 1.46 -12.09 -14.94
C VAL A 601 2.84 -12.25 -15.59
N ALA A 602 3.91 -12.21 -14.80
CA ALA A 602 5.27 -12.42 -15.28
C ALA A 602 5.43 -13.79 -15.98
N GLY A 603 4.75 -14.83 -15.46
CA GLY A 603 4.74 -16.16 -16.06
C GLY A 603 4.08 -16.27 -17.43
N ARG A 604 3.17 -15.35 -17.77
CA ARG A 604 2.60 -15.27 -19.13
C ARG A 604 3.50 -14.50 -20.08
N LEU A 605 4.22 -13.50 -19.58
CA LEU A 605 5.13 -12.68 -20.37
C LEU A 605 6.45 -13.38 -20.70
N VAL A 606 6.96 -14.18 -19.77
CA VAL A 606 8.25 -14.85 -19.92
C VAL A 606 8.02 -16.21 -20.60
N ARG A 607 8.25 -16.27 -21.92
CA ARG A 607 8.26 -17.52 -22.70
C ARG A 607 9.21 -18.54 -22.06
N ARG A 608 8.76 -19.79 -21.91
CA ARG A 608 9.58 -20.86 -21.32
C ARG A 608 10.74 -21.19 -22.26
N PRO A 609 11.99 -21.29 -21.77
CA PRO A 609 13.12 -21.74 -22.60
C PRO A 609 12.93 -23.16 -23.19
N SER A 610 12.06 -23.98 -22.60
CA SER A 610 11.75 -25.33 -23.10
C SER A 610 10.87 -25.35 -24.37
N GLU A 611 10.26 -24.22 -24.74
CA GLU A 611 9.48 -24.09 -25.99
C GLU A 611 10.37 -23.60 -27.14
N ALA A 612 11.42 -22.82 -26.84
CA ALA A 612 12.37 -22.34 -27.83
C ALA A 612 13.19 -23.45 -28.53
N GLY A 613 13.27 -24.64 -27.91
CA GLY A 613 13.90 -25.83 -28.52
C GLY A 613 12.94 -26.75 -29.29
N ARG A 614 11.65 -26.43 -29.34
CA ARG A 614 10.66 -27.13 -30.19
C ARG A 614 10.28 -26.33 -31.42
N ASP A 615 10.41 -25.00 -31.37
CA ASP A 615 10.13 -24.10 -32.49
C ASP A 615 11.30 -23.93 -33.47
N SER A 616 12.48 -24.50 -33.18
CA SER A 616 13.62 -24.55 -34.12
C SER A 616 13.60 -25.74 -35.07
N ALA A 617 12.52 -26.53 -35.07
CA ALA A 617 12.19 -27.34 -36.24
C ALA A 617 11.41 -26.42 -37.20
N GLU A 618 12.16 -25.65 -37.99
CA GLU A 618 11.62 -25.12 -39.25
C GLU A 618 10.96 -26.28 -40.00
N PRO A 619 9.68 -26.18 -40.39
CA PRO A 619 9.21 -26.97 -41.50
C PRO A 619 10.07 -26.54 -42.69
N ALA A 620 10.73 -27.49 -43.33
CA ALA A 620 11.48 -27.26 -44.56
C ALA A 620 10.69 -26.36 -45.52
N PRO A 621 11.34 -25.48 -46.31
CA PRO A 621 10.67 -24.66 -47.30
C PRO A 621 10.19 -25.56 -48.45
N GLY A 622 9.08 -26.24 -48.23
CA GLY A 622 8.38 -27.08 -49.18
C GLY A 622 7.12 -26.37 -49.64
N GLY A 623 7.18 -25.79 -50.84
CA GLY A 623 6.01 -25.62 -51.69
C GLY A 623 5.07 -24.47 -51.35
N ALA A 624 5.54 -23.22 -51.42
CA ALA A 624 4.67 -22.11 -51.77
C ALA A 624 4.36 -22.16 -53.28
N THR A 625 3.59 -23.17 -53.69
CA THR A 625 2.86 -23.19 -54.97
C THR A 625 1.60 -24.04 -54.75
N GLY A 626 0.46 -23.39 -54.48
CA GLY A 626 -0.81 -24.10 -54.32
C GLY A 626 -1.97 -23.28 -53.77
N GLY A 627 -2.65 -22.56 -54.66
CA GLY A 627 -4.10 -22.26 -54.59
C GLY A 627 -4.62 -21.41 -53.43
N ALA A 628 -4.87 -20.12 -53.71
CA ALA A 628 -5.97 -19.41 -53.06
C ALA A 628 -7.28 -20.18 -53.33
N GLY A 629 -7.82 -20.89 -52.33
CA GLY A 629 -9.06 -21.65 -52.47
C GLY A 629 -9.20 -22.92 -51.63
N ALA A 630 -8.17 -23.37 -50.90
CA ALA A 630 -8.29 -24.57 -50.05
C ALA A 630 -9.07 -24.27 -48.75
N ARG A 631 -10.32 -24.76 -48.67
CA ARG A 631 -11.19 -24.69 -47.48
C ARG A 631 -10.51 -25.35 -46.26
N MET A 632 -10.53 -24.66 -45.12
CA MET A 632 -10.00 -25.21 -43.86
C MET A 632 -10.95 -26.28 -43.28
N PRO A 633 -10.44 -27.43 -42.81
CA PRO A 633 -11.27 -28.44 -42.15
C PRO A 633 -11.87 -27.91 -40.84
N ALA A 634 -13.04 -28.44 -40.45
CA ALA A 634 -13.76 -28.01 -39.25
C ALA A 634 -12.91 -28.17 -37.98
N PRO A 635 -12.84 -27.16 -37.10
CA PRO A 635 -12.00 -27.20 -35.92
C PRO A 635 -12.48 -28.23 -34.90
N ARG A 636 -11.55 -28.86 -34.19
CA ARG A 636 -11.89 -29.78 -33.09
C ARG A 636 -12.51 -28.99 -31.94
N ARG A 637 -13.75 -29.31 -31.57
CA ARG A 637 -14.46 -28.71 -30.43
C ARG A 637 -14.03 -29.37 -29.12
N LEU A 638 -13.65 -28.56 -28.13
CA LEU A 638 -13.23 -28.94 -26.79
C LEU A 638 -14.30 -28.55 -25.78
N ASP A 639 -14.70 -29.51 -24.96
CA ASP A 639 -15.66 -29.28 -23.88
C ASP A 639 -14.98 -28.64 -22.65
N VAL A 640 -15.49 -27.49 -22.24
CA VAL A 640 -15.10 -26.77 -21.01
C VAL A 640 -16.36 -26.60 -20.17
N LEU A 641 -16.50 -27.44 -19.14
CA LEU A 641 -17.62 -27.44 -18.18
C LEU A 641 -19.01 -27.45 -18.85
N GLY A 642 -19.19 -28.31 -19.85
CA GLY A 642 -20.46 -28.52 -20.54
C GLY A 642 -20.68 -27.61 -21.75
N THR A 643 -19.75 -26.69 -22.04
CA THR A 643 -19.79 -25.81 -23.22
C THR A 643 -18.66 -26.17 -24.18
N GLY A 644 -18.99 -26.42 -25.45
CA GLY A 644 -18.00 -26.76 -26.48
C GLY A 644 -17.38 -25.53 -27.15
N PHE A 645 -16.06 -25.40 -27.10
CA PHE A 645 -15.27 -24.33 -27.73
C PHE A 645 -14.43 -24.87 -28.88
N ASP A 646 -14.42 -24.17 -30.01
CA ASP A 646 -13.60 -24.54 -31.16
C ASP A 646 -12.13 -24.21 -30.89
N ARG A 647 -11.23 -25.18 -31.10
CA ARG A 647 -9.80 -25.04 -30.85
C ARG A 647 -9.12 -24.29 -32.01
N VAL A 648 -9.29 -22.97 -32.04
CA VAL A 648 -8.77 -22.07 -33.08
C VAL A 648 -7.95 -20.92 -32.52
N THR A 649 -6.95 -20.46 -33.27
CA THR A 649 -6.31 -19.15 -33.05
C THR A 649 -7.17 -18.01 -33.61
N GLN A 650 -6.86 -16.76 -33.31
CA GLN A 650 -7.49 -15.55 -33.85
C GLN A 650 -7.45 -15.55 -35.38
N ALA A 651 -6.31 -15.93 -35.97
CA ALA A 651 -6.16 -16.01 -37.43
C ALA A 651 -7.04 -17.12 -38.03
N GLN A 652 -7.10 -18.29 -37.38
CA GLN A 652 -7.97 -19.38 -37.82
C GLN A 652 -9.45 -19.06 -37.63
N ALA A 653 -9.82 -18.40 -36.53
CA ALA A 653 -11.17 -17.93 -36.27
C ALA A 653 -11.61 -16.89 -37.31
N LEU A 654 -10.71 -15.99 -37.71
CA LEU A 654 -10.93 -15.02 -38.77
C LEU A 654 -11.23 -15.69 -40.11
N HIS A 655 -10.36 -16.60 -40.56
CA HIS A 655 -10.59 -17.34 -41.81
C HIS A 655 -11.91 -18.11 -41.76
N ARG A 656 -12.19 -18.76 -40.63
CA ARG A 656 -13.45 -19.51 -40.47
C ARG A 656 -14.67 -18.60 -40.46
N ALA A 657 -14.59 -17.41 -39.86
CA ALA A 657 -15.68 -16.44 -39.89
C ALA A 657 -15.96 -15.95 -41.31
N ILE A 658 -14.92 -15.68 -42.11
CA ILE A 658 -15.05 -15.30 -43.53
C ILE A 658 -15.68 -16.44 -44.34
N ASP A 659 -15.23 -17.69 -44.13
CA ASP A 659 -15.83 -18.87 -44.77
C ASP A 659 -17.32 -19.01 -44.43
N LEU A 660 -17.70 -18.78 -43.16
CA LEU A 660 -19.10 -18.84 -42.74
C LEU A 660 -19.96 -17.74 -43.36
N VAL A 661 -19.42 -16.53 -43.54
CA VAL A 661 -20.10 -15.43 -44.25
C VAL A 661 -20.35 -15.82 -45.70
N ARG A 662 -19.32 -16.34 -46.39
CA ARG A 662 -19.43 -16.81 -47.78
C ARG A 662 -20.42 -17.95 -47.93
N ASP A 663 -20.30 -18.97 -47.09
CA ASP A 663 -21.16 -20.16 -47.10
C ASP A 663 -22.62 -19.80 -46.80
N ALA A 664 -22.88 -18.82 -45.92
CA ALA A 664 -24.24 -18.36 -45.64
C ALA A 664 -24.88 -17.72 -46.88
N ALA A 665 -24.12 -16.90 -47.59
CA ALA A 665 -24.61 -16.12 -48.72
C ALA A 665 -24.78 -16.94 -50.02
N GLN A 666 -24.18 -18.13 -50.11
CA GLN A 666 -24.40 -19.07 -51.23
C GLN A 666 -25.78 -19.76 -51.23
N GLY A 667 -26.58 -19.55 -50.18
CA GLY A 667 -27.98 -19.98 -50.11
C GLY A 667 -28.19 -21.45 -49.69
N GLY A 668 -29.33 -21.69 -49.01
CA GLY A 668 -29.78 -23.03 -48.57
C GLY A 668 -29.36 -23.39 -47.14
N GLY A 669 -30.17 -23.01 -46.14
CA GLY A 669 -29.99 -23.44 -44.75
C GLY A 669 -30.35 -22.39 -43.71
N GLU A 670 -30.08 -22.70 -42.44
CA GLU A 670 -30.22 -21.76 -41.33
C GLU A 670 -29.04 -20.78 -41.28
N ALA A 671 -29.20 -19.62 -40.62
CA ALA A 671 -28.13 -18.65 -40.41
C ALA A 671 -26.89 -19.27 -39.77
N ARG A 672 -25.70 -18.79 -40.18
CA ARG A 672 -24.43 -19.24 -39.60
C ARG A 672 -24.11 -18.46 -38.34
N LEU A 673 -24.08 -19.11 -37.18
CA LEU A 673 -23.96 -18.45 -35.89
C LEU A 673 -22.52 -18.48 -35.37
N ILE A 674 -22.00 -17.30 -35.03
CA ILE A 674 -20.71 -17.10 -34.38
C ILE A 674 -20.95 -16.58 -32.97
N VAL A 675 -20.49 -17.32 -31.96
CA VAL A 675 -20.63 -16.95 -30.55
C VAL A 675 -19.26 -16.84 -29.88
N THR A 676 -19.14 -15.89 -28.96
CA THR A 676 -17.88 -15.58 -28.28
C THR A 676 -18.02 -15.75 -26.75
N PRO A 677 -18.28 -16.98 -26.24
CA PRO A 677 -18.57 -17.16 -24.82
C PRO A 677 -17.39 -16.85 -23.89
N ASN A 678 -17.73 -16.24 -22.76
CA ASN A 678 -16.82 -15.97 -21.66
C ASN A 678 -17.21 -16.82 -20.41
N PRO A 679 -16.43 -16.80 -19.31
CA PRO A 679 -16.73 -17.62 -18.13
C PRO A 679 -18.10 -17.35 -17.50
N GLU A 680 -18.59 -16.11 -17.58
CA GLU A 680 -19.90 -15.72 -17.06
C GLU A 680 -21.02 -16.41 -17.87
N MET A 681 -20.90 -16.41 -19.21
CA MET A 681 -21.85 -17.09 -20.10
C MET A 681 -21.89 -18.60 -19.88
N VAL A 682 -20.74 -19.22 -19.61
CA VAL A 682 -20.68 -20.66 -19.27
C VAL A 682 -21.47 -20.96 -17.99
N VAL A 683 -21.34 -20.11 -16.96
CA VAL A 683 -22.09 -20.27 -15.70
C VAL A 683 -23.58 -20.00 -15.88
N GLN A 684 -23.95 -19.02 -16.72
CA GLN A 684 -25.34 -18.75 -17.08
C GLN A 684 -25.96 -19.97 -17.77
N ALA A 685 -25.24 -20.60 -18.71
CA ALA A 685 -25.71 -21.76 -19.46
C ALA A 685 -25.99 -23.00 -18.59
N TRP A 686 -25.42 -23.09 -17.38
CA TRP A 686 -25.76 -24.18 -16.45
C TRP A 686 -27.19 -24.12 -15.93
N ASN A 687 -27.80 -22.93 -15.88
CA ASN A 687 -29.17 -22.74 -15.36
C ASN A 687 -30.15 -22.31 -16.46
N ASP A 688 -29.69 -22.18 -17.70
CA ASP A 688 -30.50 -21.78 -18.86
C ASP A 688 -30.29 -22.78 -20.00
N ALA A 689 -31.22 -23.73 -20.12
CA ALA A 689 -31.18 -24.78 -21.15
C ALA A 689 -31.27 -24.20 -22.58
N GLY A 690 -31.95 -23.05 -22.75
CA GLY A 690 -32.03 -22.37 -24.03
C GLY A 690 -30.67 -21.79 -24.44
N LEU A 691 -29.97 -21.15 -23.51
CA LEU A 691 -28.63 -20.63 -23.76
C LEU A 691 -27.64 -21.76 -24.02
N HIS A 692 -27.72 -22.87 -23.28
CA HIS A 692 -26.89 -24.06 -23.52
C HIS A 692 -27.07 -24.59 -24.94
N ALA A 693 -28.32 -24.76 -25.39
CA ALA A 693 -28.64 -25.20 -26.75
C ALA A 693 -28.17 -24.20 -27.82
N ALA A 694 -28.31 -22.90 -27.56
CA ALA A 694 -27.84 -21.84 -28.46
C ALA A 694 -26.32 -21.89 -28.65
N LEU A 695 -25.55 -22.04 -27.56
CA LEU A 695 -24.09 -22.18 -27.63
C LEU A 695 -23.66 -23.50 -28.29
N ALA A 696 -24.36 -24.60 -27.99
CA ALA A 696 -24.05 -25.91 -28.56
C ALA A 696 -24.27 -25.97 -30.08
N SER A 697 -25.29 -25.28 -30.58
CA SER A 697 -25.66 -25.27 -32.00
C SER A 697 -24.88 -24.25 -32.85
N ALA A 698 -24.02 -23.41 -32.26
CA ALA A 698 -23.25 -22.41 -33.00
C ALA A 698 -22.23 -23.03 -33.97
N ASP A 699 -22.11 -22.47 -35.18
CA ASP A 699 -21.16 -22.90 -36.21
C ASP A 699 -19.70 -22.59 -35.86
N LEU A 700 -19.48 -21.52 -35.08
CA LEU A 700 -18.19 -21.14 -34.54
C LEU A 700 -18.35 -20.61 -33.11
N CYS A 701 -17.71 -21.27 -32.15
CA CYS A 701 -17.74 -20.94 -30.74
C CYS A 701 -16.32 -20.66 -30.24
N VAL A 702 -15.99 -19.38 -30.01
CA VAL A 702 -14.61 -18.94 -29.71
C VAL A 702 -14.45 -18.43 -28.26
N PRO A 703 -13.29 -18.65 -27.62
CA PRO A 703 -13.08 -18.25 -26.23
C PRO A 703 -12.72 -16.76 -26.08
N ASP A 704 -13.71 -15.92 -25.75
CA ASP A 704 -13.53 -14.47 -25.55
C ASP A 704 -12.81 -14.10 -24.24
N GLY A 705 -13.03 -14.91 -23.20
CA GLY A 705 -12.50 -14.68 -21.85
C GLY A 705 -11.27 -15.51 -21.52
N ILE A 706 -10.26 -14.88 -20.90
CA ILE A 706 -9.03 -15.56 -20.45
C ILE A 706 -9.31 -16.70 -19.44
N GLY A 707 -10.42 -16.62 -18.71
CA GLY A 707 -10.85 -17.68 -17.79
C GLY A 707 -11.20 -18.98 -18.51
N VAL A 708 -11.74 -18.94 -19.73
CA VAL A 708 -12.05 -20.15 -20.52
C VAL A 708 -10.76 -20.81 -21.00
N VAL A 709 -9.82 -20.01 -21.52
CA VAL A 709 -8.51 -20.50 -21.96
C VAL A 709 -7.77 -21.14 -20.79
N TRP A 710 -7.75 -20.49 -19.62
CA TRP A 710 -7.20 -21.06 -18.39
C TRP A 710 -7.88 -22.37 -18.00
N ALA A 711 -9.22 -22.41 -17.98
CA ALA A 711 -9.98 -23.60 -17.64
C ALA A 711 -9.66 -24.78 -18.57
N SER A 712 -9.55 -24.53 -19.87
CA SER A 712 -9.20 -25.56 -20.86
C SER A 712 -7.84 -26.20 -20.57
N GLY A 713 -6.82 -25.41 -20.22
CA GLY A 713 -5.49 -25.91 -19.88
C GLY A 713 -5.42 -26.65 -18.54
N VAL A 714 -6.34 -26.37 -17.61
CA VAL A 714 -6.45 -27.11 -16.35
C VAL A 714 -7.19 -28.44 -16.54
N LEU A 715 -8.23 -28.45 -17.38
CA LEU A 715 -9.12 -29.61 -17.54
C LEU A 715 -8.67 -30.58 -18.63
N GLY A 716 -7.88 -30.16 -19.61
CA GLY A 716 -7.49 -31.01 -20.73
C GLY A 716 -6.57 -30.32 -21.75
N PRO A 717 -6.72 -30.60 -23.06
CA PRO A 717 -5.96 -29.89 -24.09
C PRO A 717 -6.27 -28.40 -24.03
N ALA A 718 -5.23 -27.57 -23.97
CA ALA A 718 -5.41 -26.14 -23.95
C ALA A 718 -5.98 -25.63 -25.28
N LEU A 719 -6.96 -24.73 -25.18
CA LEU A 719 -7.28 -23.79 -26.25
C LEU A 719 -6.03 -22.93 -26.51
N PRO A 720 -5.70 -22.65 -27.78
CA PRO A 720 -4.41 -22.07 -28.13
C PRO A 720 -4.27 -20.63 -27.64
N GLU A 721 -5.33 -19.83 -27.73
CA GLU A 721 -5.33 -18.43 -27.26
C GLU A 721 -6.75 -17.90 -26.99
N ARG A 722 -6.82 -16.68 -26.47
CA ARG A 722 -8.06 -15.92 -26.29
C ARG A 722 -8.41 -15.24 -27.61
N VAL A 723 -9.62 -15.46 -28.09
CA VAL A 723 -10.15 -14.88 -29.33
C VAL A 723 -11.21 -13.86 -28.96
N ALA A 724 -10.84 -12.59 -28.92
CA ALA A 724 -11.76 -11.55 -28.47
C ALA A 724 -12.81 -11.23 -29.55
N GLY A 725 -14.09 -11.20 -29.19
CA GLY A 725 -15.19 -10.97 -30.15
C GLY A 725 -15.07 -9.65 -30.91
N PHE A 726 -14.66 -8.58 -30.22
CA PHE A 726 -14.38 -7.28 -30.86
C PHE A 726 -13.23 -7.37 -31.88
N ASP A 727 -12.13 -8.06 -31.53
CA ASP A 727 -10.97 -8.17 -32.42
C ASP A 727 -11.32 -9.01 -33.64
N LEU A 728 -12.08 -10.10 -33.46
CA LEU A 728 -12.58 -10.92 -34.55
C LEU A 728 -13.47 -10.10 -35.49
N LEU A 729 -14.40 -9.31 -34.94
CA LEU A 729 -15.31 -8.46 -35.70
C LEU A 729 -14.57 -7.39 -36.51
N THR A 730 -13.58 -6.71 -35.93
CA THR A 730 -12.81 -5.69 -36.66
C THR A 730 -11.85 -6.29 -37.67
N ALA A 731 -11.35 -7.52 -37.44
CA ALA A 731 -10.51 -8.23 -38.40
C ALA A 731 -11.33 -8.72 -39.61
N VAL A 732 -12.50 -9.30 -39.36
CA VAL A 732 -13.77 -9.06 -40.08
C VAL A 732 -13.72 -8.03 -41.20
N PHE A 733 -14.00 -6.80 -40.76
CA PHE A 733 -14.12 -5.59 -41.57
C PHE A 733 -12.82 -5.21 -42.29
N ALA A 734 -11.67 -5.38 -41.63
CA ALA A 734 -10.37 -5.09 -42.25
C ALA A 734 -10.05 -6.01 -43.45
N ARG A 735 -10.65 -7.20 -43.50
CA ARG A 735 -10.50 -8.20 -44.56
C ARG A 735 -11.76 -8.30 -45.42
N ALA A 736 -12.62 -7.28 -45.40
CA ALA A 736 -13.89 -7.29 -46.15
C ALA A 736 -13.68 -7.50 -47.66
N ALA A 737 -12.60 -6.97 -48.24
CA ALA A 737 -12.24 -7.17 -49.65
C ALA A 737 -11.87 -8.64 -49.97
N GLU A 738 -11.51 -9.44 -48.97
CA GLU A 738 -11.25 -10.87 -49.13
C GLU A 738 -12.54 -11.69 -49.01
N VAL A 739 -13.69 -11.09 -48.66
CA VAL A 739 -14.93 -11.85 -48.54
C VAL A 739 -15.50 -12.18 -49.91
N TRP A 740 -15.34 -11.29 -50.89
CA TRP A 740 -15.95 -11.41 -52.21
C TRP A 740 -14.93 -11.19 -53.33
N ASP A 741 -14.85 -12.13 -54.28
CA ASP A 741 -13.88 -12.09 -55.38
C ASP A 741 -14.26 -11.09 -56.49
N ASP A 742 -15.48 -10.56 -56.48
CA ASP A 742 -16.03 -9.57 -57.44
C ASP A 742 -15.81 -8.11 -57.00
N GLY A 743 -15.16 -7.88 -55.85
CA GLY A 743 -14.89 -6.56 -55.32
C GLY A 743 -16.10 -5.85 -54.68
N ARG A 744 -17.23 -6.54 -54.47
CA ARG A 744 -18.38 -5.94 -53.77
C ARG A 744 -18.06 -5.72 -52.27
N PRO A 745 -18.62 -4.66 -51.64
CA PRO A 745 -18.42 -4.44 -50.22
C PRO A 745 -19.15 -5.50 -49.38
N LEU A 746 -18.60 -5.81 -48.21
CA LEU A 746 -19.27 -6.63 -47.20
C LEU A 746 -20.48 -5.87 -46.65
N ARG A 747 -21.68 -6.40 -46.85
CA ARG A 747 -22.93 -5.80 -46.37
C ARG A 747 -23.16 -6.18 -44.91
N VAL A 748 -23.18 -5.19 -44.01
CA VAL A 748 -23.29 -5.40 -42.56
C VAL A 748 -24.57 -4.77 -42.01
N TYR A 749 -25.26 -5.49 -41.13
CA TYR A 749 -26.38 -4.94 -40.34
C TYR A 749 -26.00 -4.84 -38.85
N LEU A 750 -26.29 -3.70 -38.22
CA LEU A 750 -25.96 -3.46 -36.80
C LEU A 750 -27.22 -3.49 -35.93
N LEU A 751 -27.36 -4.51 -35.07
CA LEU A 751 -28.47 -4.65 -34.14
C LEU A 751 -27.98 -4.60 -32.70
N GLY A 752 -28.22 -3.52 -31.96
CA GLY A 752 -27.85 -3.48 -30.54
C GLY A 752 -27.53 -2.11 -29.98
N GLY A 753 -27.13 -2.08 -28.71
CA GLY A 753 -26.87 -0.84 -27.97
C GLY A 753 -28.13 -0.02 -27.67
N LYS A 754 -27.94 1.07 -26.92
CA LYS A 754 -28.97 2.09 -26.70
C LYS A 754 -29.23 2.87 -28.00
N PRO A 755 -30.39 3.54 -28.15
CA PRO A 755 -30.62 4.45 -29.27
C PRO A 755 -29.43 5.42 -29.48
N GLY A 756 -28.93 5.54 -30.71
CA GLY A 756 -27.76 6.36 -31.06
C GLY A 756 -26.42 5.61 -31.09
N VAL A 757 -26.32 4.40 -30.50
CA VAL A 757 -25.07 3.62 -30.48
C VAL A 757 -24.79 2.98 -31.83
N ALA A 758 -25.78 2.34 -32.45
CA ALA A 758 -25.62 1.67 -33.75
C ALA A 758 -25.30 2.67 -34.86
N GLU A 759 -25.92 3.85 -34.83
CA GLU A 759 -25.69 4.97 -35.75
C GLU A 759 -24.27 5.52 -35.62
N SER A 760 -23.78 5.66 -34.39
CA SER A 760 -22.42 6.12 -34.14
C SER A 760 -21.38 5.07 -34.53
N ALA A 761 -21.65 3.78 -34.28
CA ALA A 761 -20.80 2.69 -34.72
C ALA A 761 -20.76 2.59 -36.26
N ALA A 762 -21.90 2.79 -36.95
CA ALA A 762 -21.96 2.79 -38.41
C ALA A 762 -21.02 3.84 -39.03
N ARG A 763 -21.07 5.08 -38.55
CA ARG A 763 -20.18 6.17 -39.01
C ARG A 763 -18.70 5.80 -38.85
N VAL A 764 -18.33 5.21 -37.71
CA VAL A 764 -16.95 4.77 -37.46
C VAL A 764 -16.57 3.64 -38.42
N ILE A 765 -17.43 2.65 -38.61
CA ILE A 765 -17.17 1.51 -39.50
C ILE A 765 -16.96 1.99 -40.93
N GLU A 766 -17.88 2.80 -41.47
CA GLU A 766 -17.81 3.30 -42.84
C GLU A 766 -16.56 4.18 -43.07
N SER A 767 -16.17 4.98 -42.07
CA SER A 767 -14.97 5.80 -42.16
C SER A 767 -13.66 4.98 -42.08
N ALA A 768 -13.64 3.91 -41.28
CA ALA A 768 -12.43 3.15 -40.98
C ALA A 768 -12.23 1.93 -41.90
N TYR A 769 -13.29 1.44 -42.54
CA TYR A 769 -13.29 0.21 -43.34
C TYR A 769 -14.02 0.43 -44.68
N PRO A 770 -13.34 0.97 -45.71
CA PRO A 770 -13.95 1.29 -47.01
C PRO A 770 -14.57 0.10 -47.75
N GLY A 771 -14.17 -1.14 -47.41
CA GLY A 771 -14.74 -2.37 -47.97
C GLY A 771 -16.02 -2.85 -47.29
N VAL A 772 -16.58 -2.10 -46.34
CA VAL A 772 -17.79 -2.45 -45.59
C VAL A 772 -18.89 -1.45 -45.86
N ALA A 773 -20.10 -1.95 -46.17
CA ALA A 773 -21.30 -1.15 -46.34
C ALA A 773 -22.30 -1.48 -45.23
N VAL A 774 -22.70 -0.49 -44.43
CA VAL A 774 -23.73 -0.68 -43.41
C VAL A 774 -25.10 -0.56 -44.07
N VAL A 775 -25.77 -1.69 -44.29
CA VAL A 775 -27.03 -1.75 -45.05
C VAL A 775 -28.28 -1.60 -44.19
N GLY A 776 -28.11 -1.57 -42.87
CA GLY A 776 -29.19 -1.31 -41.92
C GLY A 776 -28.70 -1.29 -40.48
N LEU A 777 -29.50 -0.67 -39.62
CA LEU A 777 -29.21 -0.52 -38.20
C LEU A 777 -30.50 -0.51 -37.37
N HIS A 778 -30.41 -0.98 -36.13
CA HIS A 778 -31.51 -0.93 -35.17
C HIS A 778 -30.99 -1.03 -33.73
N HIS A 779 -31.60 -0.33 -32.77
CA HIS A 779 -31.23 -0.43 -31.35
C HIS A 779 -31.66 -1.77 -30.72
N GLY A 780 -31.01 -2.19 -29.64
CA GLY A 780 -31.29 -3.48 -28.98
C GLY A 780 -32.55 -3.50 -28.10
N TYR A 781 -33.23 -2.36 -27.95
CA TYR A 781 -34.38 -2.18 -27.04
C TYR A 781 -35.71 -2.15 -27.78
N PHE A 782 -36.19 -3.30 -28.25
CA PHE A 782 -37.52 -3.45 -28.85
C PHE A 782 -38.44 -4.33 -27.99
N PRO A 783 -39.77 -4.11 -28.04
CA PRO A 783 -40.76 -4.92 -27.34
C PRO A 783 -40.96 -6.28 -28.03
N GLY A 784 -41.13 -7.34 -27.22
CA GLY A 784 -41.38 -8.69 -27.72
C GLY A 784 -40.17 -9.41 -28.32
N ASP A 785 -40.41 -10.64 -28.80
CA ASP A 785 -39.37 -11.52 -29.33
C ASP A 785 -39.12 -11.35 -30.84
N ALA A 786 -40.11 -10.88 -31.61
CA ALA A 786 -40.01 -10.79 -33.07
C ALA A 786 -38.87 -9.90 -33.55
N GLY A 787 -38.66 -8.74 -32.89
CA GLY A 787 -37.60 -7.79 -33.26
C GLY A 787 -37.64 -7.33 -34.73
N PRO A 788 -36.56 -6.71 -35.22
CA PRO A 788 -36.51 -6.16 -36.59
C PRO A 788 -36.17 -7.22 -37.65
N VAL A 789 -36.68 -8.46 -37.55
CA VAL A 789 -36.31 -9.56 -38.46
C VAL A 789 -36.69 -9.26 -39.90
N ASP A 790 -37.89 -8.72 -40.15
CA ASP A 790 -38.33 -8.36 -41.50
C ASP A 790 -37.42 -7.26 -42.10
N ALA A 791 -37.11 -6.22 -41.34
CA ALA A 791 -36.19 -5.16 -41.77
C ALA A 791 -34.78 -5.70 -42.05
N ILE A 792 -34.29 -6.66 -41.27
CA ILE A 792 -33.00 -7.32 -41.51
C ILE A 792 -33.05 -8.14 -42.79
N ARG A 793 -34.13 -8.90 -43.03
CA ARG A 793 -34.29 -9.69 -44.26
C ARG A 793 -34.35 -8.80 -45.49
N ASP A 794 -35.12 -7.71 -45.42
CA ASP A 794 -35.29 -6.77 -46.53
C ASP A 794 -33.98 -6.03 -46.85
N ALA A 795 -33.15 -5.76 -45.83
CA ALA A 795 -31.81 -5.18 -46.01
C ALA A 795 -30.79 -6.17 -46.61
N ALA A 796 -31.05 -7.48 -46.56
CA ALA A 796 -30.20 -8.56 -47.06
C ALA A 796 -28.69 -8.38 -46.74
N PRO A 797 -28.29 -8.37 -45.46
CA PRO A 797 -26.90 -8.29 -45.06
C PRO A 797 -26.15 -9.61 -45.27
N ASP A 798 -24.85 -9.54 -45.52
CA ASP A 798 -23.95 -10.69 -45.52
C ASP A 798 -23.60 -11.09 -44.06
N LEU A 799 -23.46 -10.09 -43.18
CA LEU A 799 -23.13 -10.26 -41.76
C LEU A 799 -24.03 -9.42 -40.84
N LEU A 800 -24.73 -10.08 -39.92
CA LEU A 800 -25.52 -9.46 -38.85
C LEU A 800 -24.71 -9.38 -37.55
N CYS A 801 -24.48 -8.17 -37.05
CA CYS A 801 -23.76 -7.91 -35.79
C CYS A 801 -24.75 -7.61 -34.66
N VAL A 802 -24.82 -8.50 -33.65
CA VAL A 802 -25.82 -8.38 -32.57
C VAL A 802 -25.17 -8.03 -31.23
N GLY A 803 -25.45 -6.83 -30.72
CA GLY A 803 -24.95 -6.29 -29.45
C GLY A 803 -26.07 -6.00 -28.44
N MET A 804 -26.85 -7.01 -28.06
CA MET A 804 -27.95 -6.89 -27.09
C MET A 804 -27.56 -7.35 -25.67
N GLY A 805 -26.37 -7.92 -25.50
CA GLY A 805 -25.90 -8.53 -24.27
C GLY A 805 -26.34 -10.00 -24.14
N SER A 806 -25.51 -10.78 -23.45
CA SER A 806 -25.82 -12.18 -23.10
C SER A 806 -26.75 -12.23 -21.88
N PRO A 807 -27.74 -13.13 -21.84
CA PRO A 807 -28.02 -14.21 -22.81
C PRO A 807 -28.97 -13.83 -23.95
N ARG A 808 -29.52 -12.60 -23.94
CA ARG A 808 -30.58 -12.18 -24.87
C ARG A 808 -30.18 -12.31 -26.34
N GLN A 809 -28.95 -11.94 -26.69
CA GLN A 809 -28.48 -12.00 -28.08
C GLN A 809 -28.37 -13.45 -28.60
N GLU A 810 -27.83 -14.37 -27.81
CA GLU A 810 -27.67 -15.78 -28.21
C GLU A 810 -29.05 -16.45 -28.37
N LEU A 811 -29.96 -16.21 -27.42
CA LEU A 811 -31.32 -16.74 -27.46
C LEU A 811 -32.10 -16.21 -28.67
N TRP A 812 -32.01 -14.90 -28.94
CA TRP A 812 -32.71 -14.28 -30.06
C TRP A 812 -32.19 -14.81 -31.40
N LEU A 813 -30.86 -14.92 -31.56
CA LEU A 813 -30.23 -15.48 -32.75
C LEU A 813 -30.60 -16.95 -32.97
N SER A 814 -30.61 -17.75 -31.90
CA SER A 814 -30.98 -19.16 -31.97
C SER A 814 -32.45 -19.33 -32.39
N ARG A 815 -33.38 -18.51 -31.85
CA ARG A 815 -34.81 -18.55 -32.19
C ARG A 815 -35.08 -18.15 -33.64
N HIS A 816 -34.39 -17.13 -34.15
CA HIS A 816 -34.62 -16.59 -35.51
C HIS A 816 -33.68 -17.16 -36.56
N ARG A 817 -32.90 -18.20 -36.23
CA ARG A 817 -31.86 -18.75 -37.11
C ARG A 817 -32.39 -19.16 -38.48
N ARG A 818 -33.62 -19.68 -38.56
CA ARG A 818 -34.29 -20.01 -39.84
C ARG A 818 -34.76 -18.78 -40.60
N ALA A 819 -35.32 -17.79 -39.90
CA ALA A 819 -35.79 -16.55 -40.52
C ALA A 819 -34.64 -15.69 -41.05
N LEU A 820 -33.44 -15.84 -40.46
CA LEU A 820 -32.19 -15.21 -40.87
C LEU A 820 -31.38 -16.08 -41.84
N ALA A 821 -32.02 -16.99 -42.57
CA ALA A 821 -31.35 -17.78 -43.61
C ALA A 821 -30.65 -16.86 -44.64
N GLY A 822 -29.48 -17.29 -45.12
CA GLY A 822 -28.72 -16.53 -46.13
C GLY A 822 -27.67 -15.56 -45.58
N MET A 823 -27.51 -15.44 -44.26
CA MET A 823 -26.51 -14.56 -43.64
C MET A 823 -25.77 -15.23 -42.48
N ALA A 824 -24.57 -14.72 -42.17
CA ALA A 824 -23.88 -15.05 -40.93
C ALA A 824 -24.28 -14.05 -39.84
N ALA A 825 -24.35 -14.50 -38.58
CA ALA A 825 -24.66 -13.65 -37.45
C ALA A 825 -23.67 -13.86 -36.31
N ILE A 826 -23.15 -12.75 -35.78
CA ILE A 826 -22.17 -12.74 -34.69
C ILE A 826 -22.71 -12.00 -33.47
N GLY A 827 -22.68 -12.66 -32.32
CA GLY A 827 -22.95 -12.04 -31.02
C GLY A 827 -21.73 -11.24 -30.56
N VAL A 828 -21.86 -9.91 -30.46
CA VAL A 828 -20.73 -9.00 -30.21
C VAL A 828 -20.83 -8.26 -28.87
N GLY A 829 -21.93 -8.45 -28.12
CA GLY A 829 -22.12 -7.82 -26.82
C GLY A 829 -21.90 -6.31 -26.86
N GLY A 830 -21.08 -5.79 -25.94
CA GLY A 830 -20.74 -4.36 -25.87
C GLY A 830 -19.74 -3.87 -26.93
N ALA A 831 -19.42 -4.63 -27.98
CA ALA A 831 -18.51 -4.18 -29.04
C ALA A 831 -19.04 -2.95 -29.78
N LEU A 832 -20.36 -2.83 -29.95
CA LEU A 832 -20.99 -1.66 -30.57
C LEU A 832 -20.77 -0.40 -29.74
N ASP A 833 -20.82 -0.49 -28.40
CA ASP A 833 -20.50 0.62 -27.50
C ASP A 833 -19.03 1.07 -27.64
N VAL A 834 -18.11 0.14 -27.87
CA VAL A 834 -16.69 0.46 -28.12
C VAL A 834 -16.50 1.09 -29.51
N LEU A 835 -17.13 0.55 -30.55
CA LEU A 835 -17.07 1.12 -31.91
C LEU A 835 -17.70 2.53 -31.97
N SER A 836 -18.75 2.78 -31.20
CA SER A 836 -19.38 4.10 -31.10
C SER A 836 -18.54 5.16 -30.37
N GLY A 837 -17.40 4.78 -29.77
CA GLY A 837 -16.56 5.66 -28.95
C GLY A 837 -17.10 5.91 -27.53
N ARG A 838 -18.26 5.36 -27.18
CA ARG A 838 -18.89 5.51 -25.86
C ARG A 838 -18.13 4.77 -24.76
N ALA A 839 -17.60 3.59 -25.07
CA ALA A 839 -16.78 2.80 -24.14
C ALA A 839 -15.31 2.82 -24.55
N ARG A 840 -14.41 3.16 -23.61
CA ARG A 840 -12.97 3.17 -23.86
C ARG A 840 -12.36 1.79 -23.63
N ARG A 841 -11.56 1.34 -24.60
CA ARG A 841 -10.87 0.04 -24.52
C ARG A 841 -9.60 0.17 -23.67
N ALA A 842 -9.23 -0.91 -22.97
CA ALA A 842 -7.97 -0.97 -22.23
C ALA A 842 -6.77 -0.76 -23.19
N PRO A 843 -5.71 -0.06 -22.77
CA PRO A 843 -4.51 0.12 -23.58
C PRO A 843 -3.94 -1.20 -24.10
N ALA A 844 -3.27 -1.19 -25.26
CA ALA A 844 -2.75 -2.38 -25.91
C ALA A 844 -1.88 -3.26 -24.98
N TRP A 845 -1.03 -2.63 -24.16
CA TRP A 845 -0.17 -3.32 -23.21
C TRP A 845 -0.96 -3.99 -22.06
N VAL A 846 -2.11 -3.45 -21.65
CA VAL A 846 -2.98 -4.08 -20.63
C VAL A 846 -3.70 -5.29 -21.22
N ARG A 847 -4.12 -5.20 -22.47
CA ARG A 847 -4.77 -6.29 -23.21
C ARG A 847 -3.83 -7.45 -23.46
N SER A 848 -2.58 -7.18 -23.86
CA SER A 848 -1.57 -8.22 -24.09
C SER A 848 -1.20 -8.99 -22.81
N LEU A 849 -1.36 -8.37 -21.64
CA LEU A 849 -1.19 -9.02 -20.33
C LEU A 849 -2.41 -9.88 -19.91
N GLY A 850 -3.52 -9.83 -20.64
CA GLY A 850 -4.79 -10.43 -20.24
C GLY A 850 -5.42 -9.78 -19.01
N LEU A 851 -5.04 -8.53 -18.69
CA LEU A 851 -5.50 -7.76 -17.53
C LEU A 851 -6.64 -6.79 -17.89
N GLU A 852 -7.26 -6.97 -19.06
CA GLU A 852 -8.40 -6.17 -19.50
C GLU A 852 -9.56 -6.21 -18.48
N TRP A 853 -9.77 -7.35 -17.82
CA TRP A 853 -10.76 -7.49 -16.76
C TRP A 853 -10.47 -6.59 -15.55
N LEU A 854 -9.19 -6.43 -15.16
CA LEU A 854 -8.78 -5.59 -14.03
C LEU A 854 -8.95 -4.11 -14.37
N TYR A 855 -8.56 -3.70 -15.58
CA TYR A 855 -8.79 -2.35 -16.08
C TYR A 855 -10.28 -1.99 -16.08
N ARG A 856 -11.15 -2.93 -16.49
CA ARG A 856 -12.60 -2.73 -16.46
C ARG A 856 -13.15 -2.66 -15.04
N ILE A 857 -12.65 -3.45 -14.09
CA ILE A 857 -13.03 -3.32 -12.66
C ILE A 857 -12.66 -1.94 -12.11
N MET A 858 -11.47 -1.42 -12.46
CA MET A 858 -11.04 -0.10 -12.01
C MET A 858 -11.85 1.03 -12.66
N SER A 859 -12.32 0.83 -13.89
CA SER A 859 -13.08 1.84 -14.64
C SER A 859 -14.58 1.82 -14.32
N GLU A 860 -15.14 0.65 -14.00
CA GLU A 860 -16.58 0.42 -13.78
C GLU A 860 -16.82 -0.48 -12.54
N PRO A 861 -16.38 -0.09 -11.33
CA PRO A 861 -16.36 -0.98 -10.16
C PRO A 861 -17.74 -1.52 -9.77
N GLY A 862 -18.79 -0.69 -9.83
CA GLY A 862 -20.16 -1.10 -9.45
C GLY A 862 -20.73 -2.21 -10.33
N GLU A 863 -20.66 -2.07 -11.65
CA GLU A 863 -21.21 -3.06 -12.59
C GLU A 863 -20.37 -4.35 -12.69
N ARG A 864 -19.06 -4.26 -12.41
CA ARG A 864 -18.14 -5.40 -12.55
C ARG A 864 -18.01 -6.23 -11.28
N LEU A 865 -18.11 -5.62 -10.10
CA LEU A 865 -18.09 -6.36 -8.83
C LEU A 865 -19.34 -7.26 -8.68
N GLY A 866 -20.48 -6.87 -9.25
CA GLY A 866 -21.69 -7.71 -9.28
C GLY A 866 -21.50 -9.05 -10.02
N ARG A 867 -20.46 -9.20 -10.84
CA ARG A 867 -20.15 -10.41 -11.62
C ARG A 867 -19.18 -11.35 -10.91
N ALA A 868 -18.57 -10.93 -9.80
CA ALA A 868 -17.62 -11.72 -9.03
C ALA A 868 -18.18 -13.09 -8.57
N PRO A 869 -19.46 -13.22 -8.16
CA PRO A 869 -20.02 -14.52 -7.77
C PRO A 869 -20.02 -15.55 -8.91
N ALA A 870 -20.34 -15.13 -10.15
CA ALA A 870 -20.34 -16.01 -11.31
C ALA A 870 -18.91 -16.49 -11.64
N LEU A 871 -17.93 -15.59 -11.61
CA LEU A 871 -16.52 -15.93 -11.85
C LEU A 871 -15.95 -16.86 -10.76
N ALA A 872 -16.32 -16.64 -9.49
CA ALA A 872 -15.94 -17.53 -8.40
C ALA A 872 -16.56 -18.93 -8.56
N ARG A 873 -17.85 -19.01 -8.92
CA ARG A 873 -18.53 -20.28 -9.25
C ARG A 873 -17.84 -21.02 -10.39
N PHE A 874 -17.48 -20.30 -11.46
CA PHE A 874 -16.73 -20.86 -12.59
C PHE A 874 -15.39 -21.46 -12.13
N ALA A 875 -14.57 -20.68 -11.41
CA ALA A 875 -13.27 -21.13 -10.94
C ALA A 875 -13.36 -22.34 -9.99
N LEU A 876 -14.38 -22.35 -9.10
CA LEU A 876 -14.63 -23.47 -8.20
C LEU A 876 -15.05 -24.74 -8.96
N ALA A 877 -15.88 -24.61 -10.00
CA ALA A 877 -16.26 -25.73 -10.85
C ALA A 877 -15.05 -26.30 -11.59
N VAL A 878 -14.17 -25.45 -12.13
CA VAL A 878 -12.90 -25.89 -12.73
C VAL A 878 -12.05 -26.65 -11.71
N ALA A 879 -11.89 -26.13 -10.50
CA ALA A 879 -11.11 -26.78 -9.45
C ALA A 879 -11.71 -28.15 -9.04
N ARG A 880 -13.03 -28.24 -8.89
CA ARG A 880 -13.75 -29.48 -8.57
C ARG A 880 -13.60 -30.52 -9.68
N GLU A 881 -13.79 -30.13 -10.93
CA GLU A 881 -13.66 -31.03 -12.08
C GLU A 881 -12.20 -31.48 -12.28
N ALA A 882 -11.22 -30.59 -12.07
CA ALA A 882 -9.81 -30.93 -12.10
C ALA A 882 -9.43 -31.93 -11.00
N ALA A 883 -9.96 -31.76 -9.79
CA ALA A 883 -9.77 -32.69 -8.68
C ALA A 883 -10.40 -34.06 -8.98
N ARG A 884 -11.62 -34.10 -9.53
CA ARG A 884 -12.29 -35.34 -9.95
C ARG A 884 -11.50 -36.11 -10.99
N ARG A 885 -11.03 -35.43 -12.05
CA ARG A 885 -10.19 -36.04 -13.10
C ARG A 885 -8.87 -36.62 -12.56
N ARG A 886 -8.25 -35.94 -11.58
CA ARG A 886 -7.03 -36.44 -10.90
C ARG A 886 -7.28 -37.64 -10.00
N LEU A 887 -8.48 -37.76 -9.44
CA LEU A 887 -8.91 -38.88 -8.60
C LEU A 887 -9.46 -40.07 -9.41
N GLY A 888 -9.42 -40.02 -10.74
CA GLY A 888 -9.89 -41.11 -11.61
C GLY A 888 -11.42 -41.29 -11.65
N LEU A 889 -12.18 -40.35 -11.08
CA LEU A 889 -13.64 -40.36 -11.14
C LEU A 889 -14.06 -39.82 -12.52
N GLY A 890 -14.84 -40.60 -13.28
CA GLY A 890 -15.36 -40.21 -14.58
C GLY A 890 -16.18 -38.91 -14.56
N ARG A 891 -16.47 -38.33 -15.74
CA ARG A 891 -17.21 -37.06 -15.85
C ARG A 891 -18.55 -37.13 -15.10
N GLY A 892 -18.73 -36.25 -14.12
CA GLY A 892 -20.04 -36.03 -13.49
C GLY A 892 -20.88 -35.13 -14.40
N ARG A 893 -22.08 -35.58 -14.76
CA ARG A 893 -23.05 -34.80 -15.53
C ARG A 893 -23.44 -33.52 -14.82
#